data_AF-A0A2L2N6P8-F1
#
_entry.id   AF-A0A2L2N6P8-F1
#
_cell.length_a   1.000
_cell.length_b   1.000
_cell.length_c   1.000
_cell.angle_alpha   90.00
_cell.angle_beta   90.00
_cell.angle_gamma   90.00
#
_symmetry.space_group_name_H-M   'P 1'
#
loop_
_entity.id
_entity.type
_entity.pdbx_description
1 polymer ?
#
loop_
_entity_poly.entity_id
_entity_poly.type
_entity_poly.pdbx_seq_one_letter_code
_entity_poly.pdbx_strand_id
1 'polypeptide(L)'
;MTNIIGTNGNDPLLGSNGADTINGKAGNDTITAKKGNDILTGGGGKDKFIYNLGDGTDTITDFGGVGKGTNPTAAVIAKIDTLKFQGAGFTARNLLLTENGNNLEITFDGVADTKTILKNFKLETLENLKASGTRPAVGNILFDGQTSITDSFNVLDANSIETILGIKNTVTFLNNLSNNITGLDNSDDVVNGQGGNDRIDGKSGNDLLRGGSGNDTLIGGAGNDTLIGDTGNDSLDGGTGNDWLRGGAGNDTLNGGTGDDYLNVDSSPGNNLLSGGDGNDHLSALGDYEGNVVSGNNTLKGGAGNDTLSADGSPGDNLLDGGNGNDYLSVSGDYYSPDVSGNNVLKGGAGNDTLSAVFSKGDNLLSSGDGNDRLSVNLADGNNTLKGGTGDDYLSANISTGNNLLSGGDGNDSLFASDFEGYRFDNTSGNNTLKGGAGNDYLNVNDSRGANLLSGGDGNDSLSGSSYGYGFGGSFYNTTGNNTLNGGAGDDNLNVDYSSGDNLLNGDNGNDYLSASGYEYDEYGDYGEGIYRKASGNNTLNGGAGTDKLIVDYSTGNNFLFGGDGNDTLSAYNALGNNTLYGGNGNDILTGGKGNDSLYGGNGADTFAFNSYNEGVDRFYDFNATNELIQVSAAGFGGGLLIGSLSANQFTIGTSATTSAQRFIYDSSTGGLFFDQDGSAGSFTQVKFAQLSAGLSITNNNFVVA
;
A
#
# COMPACT_ATOMS: atom_id res chain seq x y z
N MET A 1 37.60 -10.72 -40.62
CA MET A 1 37.33 -11.13 -42.01
C MET A 1 38.53 -11.82 -42.60
N THR A 2 38.70 -13.04 -42.12
CA THR A 2 39.62 -14.04 -42.63
C THR A 2 38.82 -14.97 -43.53
N ASN A 3 39.35 -15.28 -44.72
CA ASN A 3 38.77 -16.28 -45.61
C ASN A 3 39.59 -17.57 -45.48
N ILE A 4 39.02 -18.59 -44.86
CA ILE A 4 39.69 -19.85 -44.53
C ILE A 4 39.10 -20.94 -45.43
N ILE A 5 39.96 -21.60 -46.21
CA ILE A 5 39.54 -22.62 -47.18
C ILE A 5 40.33 -23.90 -46.92
N GLY A 6 39.61 -24.99 -46.66
CA GLY A 6 40.13 -26.35 -46.51
C GLY A 6 40.59 -27.01 -47.82
N THR A 7 40.95 -28.28 -47.69
CA THR A 7 41.36 -29.21 -48.75
C THR A 7 40.18 -30.12 -49.12
N ASN A 8 40.41 -31.18 -49.92
CA ASN A 8 39.38 -32.19 -50.17
C ASN A 8 39.52 -33.41 -49.24
N GLY A 9 40.24 -33.25 -48.13
CA GLY A 9 40.40 -34.26 -47.06
C GLY A 9 39.81 -33.73 -45.75
N ASN A 10 39.90 -34.50 -44.68
CA ASN A 10 39.33 -34.11 -43.39
C ASN A 10 40.19 -33.03 -42.73
N ASP A 11 39.66 -31.81 -42.60
CA ASP A 11 40.38 -30.65 -42.10
C ASP A 11 39.85 -30.13 -40.76
N PRO A 12 40.72 -29.85 -39.76
CA PRO A 12 40.37 -29.03 -38.62
C PRO A 12 40.56 -27.54 -38.95
N LEU A 13 39.47 -26.81 -39.13
CA LEU A 13 39.45 -25.40 -39.48
C LEU A 13 39.10 -24.53 -38.27
N LEU A 14 39.96 -23.55 -37.98
CA LEU A 14 39.83 -22.66 -36.82
C LEU A 14 39.82 -21.20 -37.25
N GLY A 15 38.75 -20.48 -36.93
CA GLY A 15 38.60 -19.05 -37.17
C GLY A 15 39.35 -18.14 -36.20
N SER A 16 39.18 -16.84 -36.43
CA SER A 16 39.68 -15.70 -35.66
C SER A 16 38.59 -15.16 -34.71
N ASN A 17 38.85 -14.09 -33.97
CA ASN A 17 37.84 -13.47 -33.09
C ASN A 17 37.02 -12.36 -33.79
N GLY A 18 36.98 -12.33 -35.12
CA GLY A 18 36.11 -11.41 -35.85
C GLY A 18 35.47 -12.11 -37.04
N ALA A 19 34.43 -11.50 -37.62
CA ALA A 19 33.61 -12.10 -38.68
C ALA A 19 34.45 -12.75 -39.80
N ASP A 20 34.29 -14.06 -40.00
CA ASP A 20 35.06 -14.92 -40.87
C ASP A 20 34.19 -15.63 -41.91
N THR A 21 34.84 -16.14 -42.96
CA THR A 21 34.21 -17.02 -43.95
C THR A 21 35.05 -18.27 -44.06
N ILE A 22 34.46 -19.42 -43.71
CA ILE A 22 35.17 -20.71 -43.62
C ILE A 22 34.51 -21.72 -44.56
N ASN A 23 35.30 -22.41 -45.38
CA ASN A 23 34.83 -23.42 -46.33
C ASN A 23 35.67 -24.71 -46.25
N GLY A 24 35.08 -25.81 -45.78
CA GLY A 24 35.70 -27.14 -45.65
C GLY A 24 36.03 -27.81 -46.99
N LYS A 25 35.14 -27.66 -47.97
CA LYS A 25 35.10 -28.30 -49.30
C LYS A 25 34.65 -29.75 -49.30
N ALA A 26 35.52 -30.72 -49.07
CA ALA A 26 35.14 -32.13 -49.15
C ALA A 26 35.98 -32.91 -48.15
N GLY A 27 35.44 -33.99 -47.59
CA GLY A 27 36.01 -34.61 -46.42
C GLY A 27 35.07 -34.43 -45.23
N ASN A 28 35.44 -35.00 -44.09
CA ASN A 28 34.72 -34.84 -42.83
C ASN A 28 35.45 -33.79 -42.01
N ASP A 29 35.04 -32.53 -42.17
CA ASP A 29 35.75 -31.38 -41.61
C ASP A 29 35.27 -31.07 -40.19
N THR A 30 36.11 -30.41 -39.40
CA THR A 30 35.73 -29.87 -38.09
C THR A 30 35.98 -28.38 -38.09
N ILE A 31 34.92 -27.58 -38.01
CA ILE A 31 34.94 -26.13 -38.14
C ILE A 31 34.62 -25.49 -36.80
N THR A 32 35.50 -24.62 -36.31
CA THR A 32 35.28 -23.80 -35.10
C THR A 32 35.60 -22.36 -35.43
N ALA A 33 34.57 -21.51 -35.53
CA ALA A 33 34.72 -20.15 -36.04
C ALA A 33 35.24 -19.16 -34.98
N LYS A 34 34.89 -19.40 -33.71
CA LYS A 34 35.12 -18.52 -32.54
C LYS A 34 34.24 -17.27 -32.62
N LYS A 35 34.68 -16.17 -31.99
CA LYS A 35 33.92 -14.92 -31.92
C LYS A 35 33.80 -14.27 -33.30
N GLY A 36 32.63 -13.75 -33.61
CA GLY A 36 32.35 -13.11 -34.88
C GLY A 36 30.91 -13.37 -35.31
N ASN A 37 30.50 -12.75 -36.40
CA ASN A 37 29.32 -13.25 -37.11
C ASN A 37 29.84 -13.95 -38.35
N ASP A 38 29.97 -15.27 -38.29
CA ASP A 38 30.75 -16.02 -39.27
C ASP A 38 29.88 -16.71 -40.32
N ILE A 39 30.45 -17.00 -41.49
CA ILE A 39 29.80 -17.74 -42.57
C ILE A 39 30.54 -19.04 -42.78
N LEU A 40 29.89 -20.17 -42.50
CA LEU A 40 30.48 -21.49 -42.49
C LEU A 40 29.89 -22.34 -43.62
N THR A 41 30.76 -23.07 -44.33
CA THR A 41 30.41 -24.01 -45.39
C THR A 41 31.16 -25.31 -45.09
N GLY A 42 30.46 -26.41 -44.85
CA GLY A 42 31.08 -27.72 -44.62
C GLY A 42 31.58 -28.32 -45.94
N GLY A 43 30.71 -28.34 -46.93
CA GLY A 43 30.95 -28.94 -48.23
C GLY A 43 30.48 -30.39 -48.28
N GLY A 44 31.29 -31.29 -48.84
CA GLY A 44 30.93 -32.67 -49.07
C GLY A 44 31.55 -33.63 -48.06
N GLY A 45 30.76 -34.17 -47.15
CA GLY A 45 31.16 -35.26 -46.26
C GLY A 45 30.30 -35.27 -45.02
N LYS A 46 30.86 -35.66 -43.89
CA LYS A 46 30.23 -35.54 -42.57
C LYS A 46 31.01 -34.51 -41.77
N ASP A 47 30.51 -33.28 -41.78
CA ASP A 47 31.19 -32.15 -41.17
C ASP A 47 30.73 -31.92 -39.73
N LYS A 48 31.59 -31.36 -38.91
CA LYS A 48 31.31 -30.98 -37.52
C LYS A 48 31.50 -29.48 -37.36
N PHE A 49 30.42 -28.77 -37.11
CA PHE A 49 30.43 -27.36 -36.75
C PHE A 49 30.43 -27.24 -35.23
N ILE A 50 31.34 -26.45 -34.67
CA ILE A 50 31.47 -26.22 -33.23
C ILE A 50 31.18 -24.75 -32.98
N TYR A 51 30.12 -24.50 -32.22
CA TYR A 51 29.73 -23.20 -31.71
C TYR A 51 30.05 -23.12 -30.23
N ASN A 52 30.85 -22.14 -29.81
CA ASN A 52 31.14 -21.89 -28.41
C ASN A 52 30.29 -20.73 -27.87
N LEU A 53 29.99 -20.75 -26.58
CA LEU A 53 29.25 -19.67 -25.94
C LEU A 53 29.94 -18.32 -26.17
N GLY A 54 29.19 -17.37 -26.71
CA GLY A 54 29.68 -16.03 -27.04
C GLY A 54 30.45 -15.95 -28.37
N ASP A 55 30.32 -16.96 -29.23
CA ASP A 55 30.86 -16.92 -30.60
C ASP A 55 30.11 -15.88 -31.45
N GLY A 56 28.85 -15.53 -31.15
CA GLY A 56 28.08 -14.51 -31.89
C GLY A 56 27.05 -15.13 -32.81
N THR A 57 26.73 -14.51 -33.95
CA THR A 57 25.73 -15.07 -34.90
C THR A 57 26.40 -15.74 -36.09
N ASP A 58 26.42 -17.07 -36.09
CA ASP A 58 27.06 -17.85 -37.15
C ASP A 58 26.05 -18.41 -38.14
N THR A 59 26.37 -18.33 -39.43
CA THR A 59 25.53 -18.82 -40.52
C THR A 59 26.18 -20.02 -41.20
N ILE A 60 25.56 -21.19 -41.09
CA ILE A 60 25.96 -22.40 -41.82
C ILE A 60 25.17 -22.47 -43.13
N THR A 61 25.86 -22.49 -44.25
CA THR A 61 25.25 -22.27 -45.57
C THR A 61 24.78 -23.53 -46.28
N ASP A 62 25.29 -24.70 -45.88
CA ASP A 62 25.10 -25.98 -46.55
C ASP A 62 25.00 -27.15 -45.57
N PHE A 63 24.49 -26.91 -44.36
CA PHE A 63 24.37 -27.94 -43.32
C PHE A 63 23.70 -29.20 -43.88
N GLY A 64 24.47 -30.27 -43.99
CA GLY A 64 24.13 -31.58 -44.56
C GLY A 64 23.16 -32.40 -43.71
N GLY A 65 22.24 -31.74 -43.00
CA GLY A 65 21.07 -32.36 -42.40
C GLY A 65 20.08 -32.81 -43.48
N VAL A 66 19.39 -33.93 -43.26
CA VAL A 66 18.46 -34.46 -44.27
C VAL A 66 17.18 -33.63 -44.25
N GLY A 67 17.11 -32.64 -45.16
CA GLY A 67 15.96 -31.76 -45.36
C GLY A 67 15.23 -31.98 -46.69
N LYS A 68 14.43 -33.06 -46.80
CA LYS A 68 13.20 -33.28 -47.61
C LYS A 68 13.05 -34.72 -48.14
N GLY A 69 12.15 -35.47 -47.51
CA GLY A 69 11.37 -36.53 -48.15
C GLY A 69 11.98 -37.94 -48.17
N THR A 70 11.44 -38.79 -47.29
CA THR A 70 11.66 -40.23 -47.08
C THR A 70 12.90 -40.64 -46.25
N ASN A 71 12.73 -41.71 -45.47
CA ASN A 71 13.71 -42.34 -44.58
C ASN A 71 15.14 -42.29 -45.18
N PRO A 72 16.09 -41.59 -44.54
CA PRO A 72 17.43 -41.46 -45.11
C PRO A 72 18.09 -42.83 -45.24
N THR A 73 18.62 -43.13 -46.42
CA THR A 73 19.39 -44.36 -46.64
C THR A 73 20.67 -44.33 -45.81
N ALA A 74 21.26 -45.49 -45.51
CA ALA A 74 22.53 -45.56 -44.78
C ALA A 74 23.66 -44.72 -45.43
N ALA A 75 23.62 -44.54 -46.76
CA ALA A 75 24.57 -43.70 -47.49
C ALA A 75 24.34 -42.18 -47.29
N VAL A 76 23.10 -41.78 -47.05
CA VAL A 76 22.74 -40.40 -46.69
C VAL A 76 23.15 -40.14 -45.23
N ILE A 77 22.87 -41.10 -44.33
CA ILE A 77 23.29 -41.03 -42.92
C ILE A 77 24.82 -40.88 -42.78
N ALA A 78 25.58 -41.52 -43.65
CA ALA A 78 27.04 -41.43 -43.68
C ALA A 78 27.59 -40.03 -44.04
N LYS A 79 26.75 -39.10 -44.50
CA LYS A 79 27.09 -37.72 -44.88
C LYS A 79 26.35 -36.67 -44.04
N ILE A 80 25.86 -37.07 -42.87
CA ILE A 80 25.12 -36.17 -41.99
C ILE A 80 26.08 -35.35 -41.14
N ASP A 81 25.95 -34.04 -41.25
CA ASP A 81 26.71 -33.08 -40.45
C ASP A 81 26.28 -33.08 -38.99
N THR A 82 27.16 -32.57 -38.12
CA THR A 82 26.93 -32.43 -36.68
C THR A 82 27.18 -30.99 -36.26
N LEU A 83 26.24 -30.38 -35.57
CA LEU A 83 26.40 -29.12 -34.88
C LEU A 83 26.65 -29.39 -33.40
N LYS A 84 27.74 -28.86 -32.84
CA LYS A 84 28.10 -29.01 -31.43
C LYS A 84 28.09 -27.65 -30.74
N PHE A 85 27.27 -27.52 -29.72
CA PHE A 85 27.27 -26.36 -28.83
C PHE A 85 28.17 -26.64 -27.63
N GLN A 86 29.06 -25.71 -27.29
CA GLN A 86 30.01 -25.81 -26.18
C GLN A 86 29.95 -24.59 -25.27
N GLY A 87 29.82 -24.82 -23.98
CA GLY A 87 29.67 -23.77 -22.98
C GLY A 87 28.49 -24.04 -22.05
N ALA A 88 28.56 -23.43 -20.87
CA ALA A 88 27.52 -23.57 -19.87
C ALA A 88 26.19 -23.02 -20.40
N GLY A 89 25.09 -23.76 -20.19
CA GLY A 89 23.73 -23.34 -20.52
C GLY A 89 23.15 -23.95 -21.80
N PHE A 90 23.94 -24.60 -22.66
CA PHE A 90 23.40 -25.31 -23.82
C PHE A 90 22.86 -26.68 -23.45
N THR A 91 21.53 -26.86 -23.53
CA THR A 91 20.87 -28.14 -23.26
C THR A 91 19.82 -28.44 -24.31
N ALA A 92 19.38 -29.70 -24.39
CA ALA A 92 18.25 -30.04 -25.26
C ALA A 92 16.95 -29.34 -24.83
N ARG A 93 16.73 -29.16 -23.52
CA ARG A 93 15.46 -28.63 -22.98
C ARG A 93 15.24 -27.15 -23.27
N ASN A 94 16.30 -26.34 -23.37
CA ASN A 94 16.19 -24.91 -23.69
C ASN A 94 16.46 -24.60 -25.17
N LEU A 95 16.58 -25.62 -26.05
CA LEU A 95 16.74 -25.42 -27.48
C LEU A 95 15.46 -24.82 -28.09
N LEU A 96 15.60 -23.70 -28.78
CA LEU A 96 14.53 -23.06 -29.54
C LEU A 96 14.86 -23.11 -31.04
N LEU A 97 13.87 -23.52 -31.82
CA LEU A 97 13.94 -23.58 -33.28
C LEU A 97 12.93 -22.60 -33.85
N THR A 98 13.39 -21.63 -34.65
CA THR A 98 12.53 -20.61 -35.23
C THR A 98 12.75 -20.55 -36.74
N GLU A 99 11.66 -20.65 -37.50
CA GLU A 99 11.72 -20.46 -38.95
C GLU A 99 11.71 -18.97 -39.30
N ASN A 100 12.73 -18.52 -40.02
CA ASN A 100 12.81 -17.16 -40.55
C ASN A 100 13.01 -17.19 -42.07
N GLY A 101 11.90 -17.09 -42.80
CA GLY A 101 11.87 -17.20 -44.26
C GLY A 101 12.26 -18.60 -44.75
N ASN A 102 13.44 -18.73 -45.34
CA ASN A 102 13.98 -20.04 -45.76
C ASN A 102 15.02 -20.58 -44.77
N ASN A 103 15.30 -19.89 -43.67
CA ASN A 103 16.36 -20.28 -42.74
C ASN A 103 15.75 -20.81 -41.44
N LEU A 104 16.48 -21.71 -40.79
CA LEU A 104 16.20 -22.14 -39.43
C LEU A 104 17.18 -21.43 -38.50
N GLU A 105 16.64 -20.72 -37.53
CA GLU A 105 17.41 -20.09 -36.48
C GLU A 105 17.39 -20.98 -35.24
N ILE A 106 18.57 -21.30 -34.75
CA ILE A 106 18.78 -22.07 -33.52
C ILE A 106 19.23 -21.09 -32.45
N THR A 107 18.43 -21.00 -31.40
CA THR A 107 18.69 -20.19 -30.22
C THR A 107 18.45 -21.02 -28.96
N PHE A 108 18.74 -20.43 -27.80
CA PHE A 108 18.57 -21.10 -26.52
C PHE A 108 17.90 -20.16 -25.54
N ASP A 109 16.83 -20.63 -24.93
CA ASP A 109 16.19 -19.87 -23.86
C ASP A 109 17.15 -19.70 -22.68
N GLY A 110 17.20 -18.49 -22.12
CA GLY A 110 18.11 -18.11 -21.04
C GLY A 110 19.59 -17.96 -21.41
N VAL A 111 19.98 -18.06 -22.70
CA VAL A 111 21.38 -17.88 -23.14
C VAL A 111 21.48 -16.72 -24.13
N ALA A 112 21.89 -15.56 -23.61
CA ALA A 112 22.02 -14.33 -24.40
C ALA A 112 23.07 -14.43 -25.51
N ASP A 113 22.88 -13.62 -26.57
CA ASP A 113 23.80 -13.43 -27.69
C ASP A 113 24.25 -14.72 -28.41
N THR A 114 23.48 -15.80 -28.29
CA THR A 114 23.73 -17.06 -28.98
C THR A 114 22.75 -17.27 -30.14
N LYS A 115 23.28 -17.38 -31.36
CA LYS A 115 22.47 -17.67 -32.54
C LYS A 115 23.26 -18.43 -33.60
N THR A 116 22.72 -19.55 -34.06
CA THR A 116 23.21 -20.23 -35.27
C THR A 116 22.11 -20.26 -36.31
N ILE A 117 22.42 -19.88 -37.55
CA ILE A 117 21.47 -19.84 -38.66
C ILE A 117 21.83 -20.95 -39.64
N LEU A 118 20.92 -21.89 -39.86
CA LEU A 118 21.01 -22.88 -40.93
C LEU A 118 20.29 -22.33 -42.15
N LYS A 119 21.05 -22.01 -43.20
CA LYS A 119 20.51 -21.37 -44.40
C LYS A 119 19.74 -22.36 -45.26
N ASN A 120 18.62 -21.93 -45.84
CA ASN A 120 17.77 -22.76 -46.72
C ASN A 120 17.29 -24.07 -46.05
N PHE A 121 17.04 -24.00 -44.74
CA PHE A 121 16.71 -25.13 -43.90
C PHE A 121 15.40 -24.82 -43.16
N LYS A 122 14.43 -25.73 -43.22
CA LYS A 122 13.08 -25.53 -42.69
C LYS A 122 12.72 -26.59 -41.65
N LEU A 123 11.92 -26.22 -40.65
CA LEU A 123 11.51 -27.12 -39.60
C LEU A 123 10.62 -28.25 -40.12
N GLU A 124 9.71 -28.01 -41.06
CA GLU A 124 8.92 -29.12 -41.67
C GLU A 124 9.77 -30.09 -42.50
N THR A 125 11.06 -29.81 -42.68
CA THR A 125 11.99 -30.67 -43.41
C THR A 125 12.94 -31.44 -42.49
N LEU A 126 12.91 -31.21 -41.19
CA LEU A 126 13.82 -31.76 -40.18
C LEU A 126 13.54 -33.23 -39.75
N GLU A 127 13.17 -34.08 -40.69
CA GLU A 127 12.78 -35.49 -40.46
C GLU A 127 13.85 -36.33 -39.74
N ASN A 128 15.13 -35.92 -39.77
CA ASN A 128 16.20 -36.60 -39.05
C ASN A 128 16.11 -36.39 -37.52
N LEU A 129 15.55 -35.27 -37.05
CA LEU A 129 15.29 -35.03 -35.63
C LEU A 129 14.07 -35.81 -35.14
N LYS A 130 13.19 -36.28 -36.02
CA LYS A 130 11.99 -37.04 -35.64
C LYS A 130 12.33 -38.46 -35.18
N ALA A 131 12.27 -38.71 -33.87
CA ALA A 131 12.26 -40.07 -33.32
C ALA A 131 10.89 -40.76 -33.51
N SER A 132 10.86 -42.09 -33.45
CA SER A 132 9.60 -42.87 -33.37
C SER A 132 9.80 -44.09 -32.48
N GLY A 133 8.71 -44.71 -32.02
CA GLY A 133 8.77 -45.92 -31.17
C GLY A 133 9.55 -47.11 -31.75
N THR A 134 9.84 -47.11 -33.06
CA THR A 134 10.67 -48.13 -33.74
C THR A 134 11.95 -47.58 -34.38
N ARG A 135 12.18 -46.26 -34.34
CA ARG A 135 13.31 -45.60 -35.02
C ARG A 135 13.94 -44.58 -34.06
N PRO A 136 15.18 -44.78 -33.59
CA PRO A 136 15.89 -43.74 -32.86
C PRO A 136 16.07 -42.51 -33.78
N ALA A 137 15.91 -41.29 -33.25
CA ALA A 137 16.24 -40.08 -33.99
C ALA A 137 17.70 -40.13 -34.45
N VAL A 138 17.97 -39.63 -35.65
CA VAL A 138 19.34 -39.37 -36.09
C VAL A 138 19.59 -37.90 -35.77
N GLY A 139 19.82 -37.62 -34.48
CA GLY A 139 20.08 -36.26 -34.05
C GLY A 139 21.41 -35.76 -34.61
N ASN A 140 21.44 -34.48 -34.98
CA ASN A 140 22.61 -33.82 -35.57
C ASN A 140 23.16 -32.73 -34.65
N ILE A 141 22.66 -32.65 -33.41
CA ILE A 141 23.02 -31.62 -32.44
C ILE A 141 23.65 -32.32 -31.23
N LEU A 142 24.80 -31.81 -30.78
CA LEU A 142 25.50 -32.21 -29.57
C LEU A 142 25.56 -31.02 -28.61
N PHE A 143 25.24 -31.26 -27.35
CA PHE A 143 25.38 -30.26 -26.29
C PHE A 143 26.70 -30.42 -25.53
N ASP A 144 27.00 -29.48 -24.64
CA ASP A 144 28.27 -29.47 -23.94
C ASP A 144 28.45 -30.74 -23.08
N GLY A 145 29.68 -31.24 -23.00
CA GLY A 145 30.00 -32.50 -22.35
C GLY A 145 29.54 -33.78 -23.09
N GLN A 146 28.68 -33.68 -24.12
CA GLN A 146 28.28 -34.84 -24.91
C GLN A 146 29.32 -35.24 -25.95
N THR A 147 29.52 -36.56 -26.09
CA THR A 147 30.39 -37.16 -27.12
C THR A 147 29.61 -37.91 -28.20
N SER A 148 28.33 -38.18 -27.92
CA SER A 148 27.34 -38.81 -28.80
C SER A 148 25.97 -38.17 -28.56
N ILE A 149 25.10 -38.16 -29.57
CA ILE A 149 23.72 -37.70 -29.42
C ILE A 149 22.99 -38.68 -28.51
N THR A 150 22.50 -38.19 -27.37
CA THR A 150 21.71 -38.98 -26.41
C THR A 150 20.31 -38.44 -26.20
N ASP A 151 20.04 -37.19 -26.61
CA ASP A 151 18.73 -36.58 -26.47
C ASP A 151 17.79 -36.99 -27.60
N SER A 152 16.52 -37.18 -27.25
CA SER A 152 15.46 -37.50 -28.20
C SER A 152 14.73 -36.22 -28.58
N PHE A 153 14.57 -36.01 -29.89
CA PHE A 153 13.77 -34.94 -30.45
C PHE A 153 12.55 -35.54 -31.19
N ASN A 154 11.48 -34.77 -31.28
CA ASN A 154 10.35 -35.03 -32.17
C ASN A 154 10.00 -33.75 -32.94
N VAL A 155 9.65 -33.86 -34.22
CA VAL A 155 9.23 -32.72 -35.03
C VAL A 155 7.98 -33.12 -35.78
N LEU A 156 6.91 -32.34 -35.65
CA LEU A 156 5.66 -32.56 -36.36
C LEU A 156 5.63 -31.64 -37.58
N ASP A 157 5.66 -32.20 -38.78
CA ASP A 157 5.47 -31.44 -40.00
C ASP A 157 3.99 -31.03 -40.19
N ALA A 158 3.72 -30.19 -41.19
CA ALA A 158 2.36 -29.72 -41.49
C ALA A 158 1.39 -30.83 -41.93
N ASN A 159 1.87 -32.05 -42.20
CA ASN A 159 1.04 -33.20 -42.55
C ASN A 159 0.88 -34.19 -41.39
N SER A 160 1.47 -33.90 -40.23
CA SER A 160 1.40 -34.77 -39.06
C SER A 160 -0.05 -34.95 -38.62
N ILE A 161 -0.40 -36.19 -38.28
CA ILE A 161 -1.69 -36.58 -37.68
C ILE A 161 -1.52 -37.03 -36.22
N GLU A 162 -0.33 -36.84 -35.65
CA GLU A 162 -0.04 -37.19 -34.27
C GLU A 162 -0.87 -36.29 -33.34
N THR A 163 -1.59 -36.91 -32.42
CA THR A 163 -2.32 -36.23 -31.34
C THR A 163 -1.81 -36.62 -29.96
N ILE A 164 -0.85 -37.56 -29.89
CA ILE A 164 -0.25 -38.06 -28.65
C ILE A 164 1.25 -38.21 -28.89
N LEU A 165 2.08 -37.74 -27.96
CA LEU A 165 3.53 -37.93 -28.02
C LEU A 165 3.89 -39.42 -27.95
N GLY A 166 4.78 -39.86 -28.83
CA GLY A 166 5.16 -41.27 -28.92
C GLY A 166 6.33 -41.69 -28.03
N ILE A 167 6.99 -40.73 -27.37
CA ILE A 167 8.29 -40.92 -26.71
C ILE A 167 8.32 -40.06 -25.45
N LYS A 168 8.73 -40.68 -24.34
CA LYS A 168 8.88 -40.02 -23.05
C LYS A 168 10.10 -39.10 -23.00
N ASN A 169 10.07 -38.11 -22.12
CA ASN A 169 11.15 -37.17 -21.83
C ASN A 169 11.75 -36.55 -23.10
N THR A 170 10.90 -36.18 -24.05
CA THR A 170 11.30 -35.79 -25.41
C THR A 170 11.13 -34.29 -25.63
N VAL A 171 12.02 -33.70 -26.44
CA VAL A 171 11.87 -32.33 -26.92
C VAL A 171 11.15 -32.32 -28.26
N THR A 172 9.92 -31.83 -28.25
CA THR A 172 9.02 -31.83 -29.40
C THR A 172 8.85 -30.42 -29.96
N PHE A 173 8.95 -30.28 -31.28
CA PHE A 173 8.64 -29.06 -32.02
C PHE A 173 7.43 -29.31 -32.92
N LEU A 174 6.40 -28.49 -32.78
CA LEU A 174 5.15 -28.57 -33.53
C LEU A 174 5.31 -27.94 -34.93
N ASN A 175 4.21 -27.70 -35.65
CA ASN A 175 4.23 -26.92 -36.88
C ASN A 175 3.51 -25.58 -36.65
N ASN A 176 3.55 -24.67 -37.62
CA ASN A 176 2.88 -23.37 -37.53
C ASN A 176 1.34 -23.43 -37.77
N LEU A 177 0.69 -24.55 -37.49
CA LEU A 177 -0.76 -24.72 -37.56
C LEU A 177 -1.28 -25.06 -36.17
N SER A 178 -2.56 -24.81 -35.92
CA SER A 178 -3.24 -25.32 -34.73
C SER A 178 -3.06 -26.82 -34.55
N ASN A 179 -2.46 -27.23 -33.44
CA ASN A 179 -2.20 -28.61 -33.07
C ASN A 179 -2.99 -28.97 -31.80
N ASN A 180 -3.23 -30.27 -31.60
CA ASN A 180 -3.86 -30.80 -30.40
C ASN A 180 -3.09 -32.04 -29.96
N ILE A 181 -2.20 -31.84 -29.00
CA ILE A 181 -1.19 -32.80 -28.57
C ILE A 181 -1.38 -33.13 -27.09
N THR A 182 -1.38 -34.42 -26.79
CA THR A 182 -1.30 -34.94 -25.42
C THR A 182 0.08 -35.58 -25.21
N GLY A 183 0.75 -35.21 -24.12
CA GLY A 183 1.96 -35.83 -23.61
C GLY A 183 1.72 -37.23 -23.06
N LEU A 184 2.64 -37.70 -22.23
CA LEU A 184 2.62 -39.05 -21.69
C LEU A 184 2.68 -39.03 -20.16
N ASP A 185 1.90 -39.88 -19.49
CA ASP A 185 2.00 -40.01 -18.04
C ASP A 185 3.42 -40.45 -17.61
N ASN A 186 3.90 -39.84 -16.53
CA ASN A 186 5.22 -40.03 -15.91
C ASN A 186 6.34 -39.78 -16.92
N SER A 187 6.37 -38.57 -17.46
CA SER A 187 7.26 -38.09 -18.51
C SER A 187 7.56 -36.60 -18.29
N ASP A 188 8.83 -36.21 -18.33
CA ASP A 188 9.26 -34.81 -18.23
C ASP A 188 9.45 -34.26 -19.65
N ASP A 189 8.37 -33.93 -20.35
CA ASP A 189 8.38 -33.55 -21.75
C ASP A 189 8.73 -32.07 -21.97
N VAL A 190 9.18 -31.74 -23.18
CA VAL A 190 9.32 -30.36 -23.65
C VAL A 190 8.54 -30.24 -24.95
N VAL A 191 7.56 -29.34 -25.03
CA VAL A 191 6.74 -29.15 -26.24
C VAL A 191 6.76 -27.68 -26.65
N ASN A 192 7.11 -27.42 -27.91
CA ASN A 192 7.18 -26.09 -28.50
C ASN A 192 6.13 -25.97 -29.62
N GLY A 193 5.04 -25.24 -29.36
CA GLY A 193 3.90 -25.02 -30.26
C GLY A 193 4.23 -24.21 -31.50
N GLN A 194 5.11 -23.21 -31.34
CA GLN A 194 5.51 -22.24 -32.37
C GLN A 194 4.39 -21.33 -32.85
N GLY A 195 3.47 -21.81 -33.68
CA GLY A 195 2.50 -20.94 -34.32
C GLY A 195 1.17 -21.63 -34.57
N GLY A 196 0.09 -20.85 -34.56
CA GLY A 196 -1.26 -21.38 -34.60
C GLY A 196 -1.85 -21.47 -33.18
N ASN A 197 -3.14 -21.76 -33.10
CA ASN A 197 -3.81 -21.91 -31.80
C ASN A 197 -3.68 -23.37 -31.35
N ASP A 198 -2.75 -23.65 -30.45
CA ASP A 198 -2.38 -24.98 -30.02
C ASP A 198 -3.09 -25.39 -28.73
N ARG A 199 -3.38 -26.68 -28.61
CA ARG A 199 -3.78 -27.32 -27.35
C ARG A 199 -2.73 -28.35 -26.98
N ILE A 200 -2.07 -28.16 -25.84
CA ILE A 200 -0.99 -29.02 -25.36
C ILE A 200 -1.32 -29.47 -23.94
N ASP A 201 -1.31 -30.77 -23.69
CA ASP A 201 -1.65 -31.38 -22.39
C ASP A 201 -0.49 -32.30 -21.95
N GLY A 202 0.36 -31.84 -21.02
CA GLY A 202 1.61 -32.48 -20.58
C GLY A 202 1.41 -33.82 -19.88
N LYS A 203 0.30 -33.95 -19.13
CA LYS A 203 -0.10 -35.11 -18.31
C LYS A 203 0.59 -35.16 -16.96
N SER A 204 1.63 -35.96 -16.78
CA SER A 204 2.26 -36.06 -15.47
C SER A 204 3.76 -36.24 -15.60
N GLY A 205 4.51 -35.65 -14.67
CA GLY A 205 5.94 -35.40 -14.81
C GLY A 205 6.18 -33.89 -14.80
N ASN A 206 7.44 -33.47 -14.92
CA ASN A 206 7.80 -32.05 -14.90
C ASN A 206 7.99 -31.55 -16.33
N ASP A 207 6.93 -31.01 -16.90
CA ASP A 207 6.82 -30.62 -18.30
C ASP A 207 7.25 -29.15 -18.54
N LEU A 208 7.77 -28.88 -19.73
CA LEU A 208 7.98 -27.52 -20.25
C LEU A 208 7.15 -27.33 -21.52
N LEU A 209 6.09 -26.55 -21.43
CA LEU A 209 5.17 -26.29 -22.54
C LEU A 209 5.28 -24.84 -22.99
N ARG A 210 5.48 -24.63 -24.29
CA ARG A 210 5.50 -23.30 -24.92
C ARG A 210 4.45 -23.24 -26.01
N GLY A 211 3.53 -22.29 -25.94
CA GLY A 211 2.49 -22.04 -26.96
C GLY A 211 3.10 -21.39 -28.20
N GLY A 212 3.68 -20.21 -28.02
CA GLY A 212 4.35 -19.47 -29.09
C GLY A 212 3.45 -18.36 -29.61
N SER A 213 2.98 -18.46 -30.85
CA SER A 213 2.12 -17.44 -31.46
C SER A 213 0.75 -17.96 -31.78
N GLY A 214 -0.28 -17.37 -31.20
CA GLY A 214 -1.65 -17.85 -31.34
C GLY A 214 -2.36 -17.81 -30.00
N ASN A 215 -3.63 -18.21 -29.98
CA ASN A 215 -4.35 -18.34 -28.72
C ASN A 215 -4.25 -19.79 -28.27
N ASP A 216 -3.35 -20.05 -27.34
CA ASP A 216 -2.95 -21.39 -26.95
C ASP A 216 -3.66 -21.86 -25.68
N THR A 217 -3.76 -23.18 -25.52
CA THR A 217 -4.25 -23.83 -24.32
C THR A 217 -3.21 -24.83 -23.83
N LEU A 218 -2.54 -24.51 -22.73
CA LEU A 218 -1.49 -25.33 -22.14
C LEU A 218 -1.98 -25.90 -20.81
N ILE A 219 -1.84 -27.21 -20.63
CA ILE A 219 -2.21 -27.92 -19.40
C ILE A 219 -0.97 -28.70 -18.96
N GLY A 220 -0.38 -28.38 -17.81
CA GLY A 220 0.76 -29.10 -17.24
C GLY A 220 0.33 -30.48 -16.76
N GLY A 221 -0.56 -30.49 -15.77
CA GLY A 221 -1.17 -31.69 -15.23
C GLY A 221 -0.64 -31.98 -13.83
N ALA A 222 0.14 -33.04 -13.66
CA ALA A 222 0.67 -33.41 -12.34
C ALA A 222 2.19 -33.46 -12.32
N GLY A 223 2.82 -32.59 -11.54
CA GLY A 223 4.26 -32.40 -11.45
C GLY A 223 4.56 -30.92 -11.32
N ASN A 224 5.84 -30.55 -11.31
CA ASN A 224 6.24 -29.16 -11.28
C ASN A 224 6.52 -28.70 -12.71
N ASP A 225 5.53 -28.06 -13.31
CA ASP A 225 5.48 -27.73 -14.72
C ASP A 225 5.91 -26.29 -15.00
N THR A 226 6.31 -26.02 -16.24
CA THR A 226 6.64 -24.68 -16.74
C THR A 226 5.85 -24.41 -18.01
N LEU A 227 4.93 -23.46 -17.95
CA LEU A 227 4.02 -23.12 -19.06
C LEU A 227 4.27 -21.68 -19.54
N ILE A 228 4.43 -21.50 -20.85
CA ILE A 228 4.70 -20.20 -21.48
C ILE A 228 3.72 -19.99 -22.64
N GLY A 229 2.83 -19.01 -22.55
CA GLY A 229 1.90 -18.64 -23.64
C GLY A 229 2.61 -17.93 -24.81
N ASP A 230 3.46 -16.96 -24.47
CA ASP A 230 4.16 -16.05 -25.39
C ASP A 230 3.25 -14.97 -26.01
N THR A 231 2.69 -15.14 -27.20
CA THR A 231 1.88 -14.08 -27.86
C THR A 231 0.51 -14.57 -28.26
N GLY A 232 -0.53 -13.85 -27.83
CA GLY A 232 -1.93 -14.17 -28.08
C GLY A 232 -2.72 -14.19 -26.79
N ASN A 233 -3.98 -14.62 -26.84
CA ASN A 233 -4.80 -14.75 -25.64
C ASN A 233 -4.76 -16.20 -25.18
N ASP A 234 -3.94 -16.48 -24.18
CA ASP A 234 -3.59 -17.85 -23.80
C ASP A 234 -4.35 -18.33 -22.56
N SER A 235 -4.53 -19.64 -22.47
CA SER A 235 -5.10 -20.34 -21.31
C SER A 235 -4.09 -21.34 -20.77
N LEU A 236 -3.54 -21.09 -19.59
CA LEU A 236 -2.53 -21.91 -18.93
C LEU A 236 -3.11 -22.51 -17.65
N ASP A 237 -2.96 -23.82 -17.46
CA ASP A 237 -3.40 -24.57 -16.28
C ASP A 237 -2.24 -25.44 -15.79
N GLY A 238 -1.65 -25.10 -14.63
CA GLY A 238 -0.53 -25.82 -14.02
C GLY A 238 -0.96 -27.20 -13.54
N GLY A 239 -1.99 -27.23 -12.69
CA GLY A 239 -2.64 -28.45 -12.23
C GLY A 239 -2.23 -28.77 -10.79
N THR A 240 -1.44 -29.81 -10.57
CA THR A 240 -0.96 -30.17 -9.23
C THR A 240 0.55 -30.18 -9.20
N GLY A 241 1.15 -29.55 -8.20
CA GLY A 241 2.60 -29.40 -8.06
C GLY A 241 2.95 -27.93 -7.95
N ASN A 242 4.24 -27.62 -7.88
CA ASN A 242 4.68 -26.23 -7.80
C ASN A 242 5.06 -25.76 -9.20
N ASP A 243 4.18 -24.98 -9.82
CA ASP A 243 4.22 -24.65 -11.24
C ASP A 243 4.72 -23.23 -11.50
N TRP A 244 5.26 -23.01 -12.71
CA TRP A 244 5.64 -21.69 -13.19
C TRP A 244 4.90 -21.37 -14.49
N LEU A 245 4.07 -20.34 -14.48
CA LEU A 245 3.21 -19.94 -15.60
C LEU A 245 3.55 -18.51 -16.03
N ARG A 246 3.77 -18.31 -17.33
CA ARG A 246 3.92 -16.98 -17.94
C ARG A 246 2.96 -16.81 -19.13
N GLY A 247 2.02 -15.87 -19.02
CA GLY A 247 1.06 -15.58 -20.10
C GLY A 247 1.76 -14.98 -21.31
N GLY A 248 2.41 -13.84 -21.11
CA GLY A 248 3.05 -13.09 -22.19
C GLY A 248 2.16 -11.95 -22.67
N ALA A 249 2.10 -11.72 -23.98
CA ALA A 249 1.39 -10.59 -24.54
C ALA A 249 -0.01 -10.98 -25.01
N GLY A 250 -1.03 -10.42 -24.36
CA GLY A 250 -2.44 -10.59 -24.72
C GLY A 250 -3.29 -10.69 -23.46
N ASN A 251 -4.56 -11.06 -23.63
CA ASN A 251 -5.46 -11.29 -22.50
C ASN A 251 -5.37 -12.75 -22.08
N ASP A 252 -4.57 -13.02 -21.06
CA ASP A 252 -4.25 -14.38 -20.64
C ASP A 252 -5.07 -14.82 -19.43
N THR A 253 -5.32 -16.13 -19.33
CA THR A 253 -5.91 -16.79 -18.16
C THR A 253 -4.93 -17.83 -17.65
N LEU A 254 -4.43 -17.65 -16.42
CA LEU A 254 -3.49 -18.53 -15.75
C LEU A 254 -4.15 -19.12 -14.51
N ASN A 255 -4.03 -20.43 -14.33
CA ASN A 255 -4.47 -21.17 -13.15
C ASN A 255 -3.31 -22.02 -12.63
N GLY A 256 -2.82 -21.77 -11.42
CA GLY A 256 -1.76 -22.56 -10.77
C GLY A 256 -2.30 -23.94 -10.39
N GLY A 257 -3.35 -23.96 -9.57
CA GLY A 257 -4.05 -25.18 -9.17
C GLY A 257 -3.77 -25.53 -7.72
N THR A 258 -3.02 -26.59 -7.46
CA THR A 258 -2.61 -26.95 -6.09
C THR A 258 -1.10 -27.02 -5.99
N GLY A 259 -0.51 -26.45 -4.96
CA GLY A 259 0.94 -26.35 -4.76
C GLY A 259 1.35 -24.88 -4.65
N ASP A 260 2.63 -24.62 -4.37
CA ASP A 260 3.10 -23.23 -4.30
C ASP A 260 3.52 -22.77 -5.71
N ASP A 261 2.71 -21.94 -6.35
CA ASP A 261 2.82 -21.58 -7.77
C ASP A 261 3.37 -20.17 -8.02
N TYR A 262 3.93 -19.96 -9.22
CA TYR A 262 4.39 -18.65 -9.69
C TYR A 262 3.72 -18.29 -11.02
N LEU A 263 2.87 -17.27 -11.01
CA LEU A 263 2.11 -16.80 -12.17
C LEU A 263 2.54 -15.38 -12.55
N ASN A 264 2.89 -15.17 -13.82
CA ASN A 264 3.48 -13.91 -14.29
C ASN A 264 2.85 -13.42 -15.60
N VAL A 265 2.41 -12.16 -15.59
CA VAL A 265 1.99 -11.40 -16.76
C VAL A 265 2.61 -10.00 -16.74
N ASP A 266 3.81 -9.89 -16.19
CA ASP A 266 4.53 -8.62 -16.09
C ASP A 266 4.70 -8.01 -17.48
N SER A 267 4.51 -6.69 -17.57
CA SER A 267 4.58 -5.94 -18.82
C SER A 267 3.60 -6.42 -19.91
N SER A 268 2.56 -7.20 -19.57
CA SER A 268 1.51 -7.62 -20.51
C SER A 268 0.47 -6.50 -20.75
N PRO A 269 0.25 -6.07 -22.01
CA PRO A 269 -0.73 -5.01 -22.31
C PRO A 269 -2.20 -5.46 -22.20
N GLY A 270 -2.47 -6.75 -21.93
CA GLY A 270 -3.83 -7.27 -21.86
C GLY A 270 -4.43 -7.27 -20.47
N ASN A 271 -5.74 -7.54 -20.41
CA ASN A 271 -6.48 -7.74 -19.18
C ASN A 271 -6.36 -9.22 -18.79
N ASN A 272 -5.51 -9.51 -17.81
CA ASN A 272 -5.20 -10.89 -17.43
C ASN A 272 -6.00 -11.35 -16.22
N LEU A 273 -6.24 -12.66 -16.15
CA LEU A 273 -6.82 -13.35 -15.00
C LEU A 273 -5.84 -14.39 -14.48
N LEU A 274 -5.34 -14.19 -13.26
CA LEU A 274 -4.45 -15.13 -12.57
C LEU A 274 -5.19 -15.72 -11.35
N SER A 275 -5.11 -17.03 -11.19
CA SER A 275 -5.63 -17.76 -10.03
C SER A 275 -4.53 -18.67 -9.50
N GLY A 276 -4.08 -18.46 -8.27
CA GLY A 276 -3.09 -19.31 -7.59
C GLY A 276 -3.69 -20.67 -7.27
N GLY A 277 -4.71 -20.69 -6.39
CA GLY A 277 -5.45 -21.89 -6.02
C GLY A 277 -5.17 -22.28 -4.58
N ASP A 278 -4.79 -23.53 -4.33
CA ASP A 278 -4.38 -23.99 -3.00
C ASP A 278 -2.85 -23.95 -2.89
N GLY A 279 -2.27 -23.23 -1.93
CA GLY A 279 -0.82 -23.12 -1.76
C GLY A 279 -0.41 -21.70 -1.38
N ASN A 280 0.89 -21.44 -1.25
CA ASN A 280 1.39 -20.07 -1.06
C ASN A 280 1.90 -19.58 -2.41
N ASP A 281 1.08 -18.81 -3.09
CA ASP A 281 1.28 -18.46 -4.49
C ASP A 281 1.89 -17.08 -4.66
N HIS A 282 2.61 -16.90 -5.78
CA HIS A 282 3.14 -15.61 -6.18
C HIS A 282 2.58 -15.20 -7.54
N LEU A 283 1.72 -14.17 -7.54
CA LEU A 283 1.06 -13.65 -8.74
C LEU A 283 1.57 -12.24 -9.04
N SER A 284 2.03 -12.00 -10.27
CA SER A 284 2.54 -10.69 -10.67
C SER A 284 1.99 -10.19 -12.01
N ALA A 285 1.60 -8.92 -12.01
CA ALA A 285 1.17 -8.14 -13.17
C ALA A 285 1.83 -6.75 -13.13
N LEU A 286 3.16 -6.73 -13.00
CA LEU A 286 3.94 -5.51 -12.82
C LEU A 286 3.92 -4.63 -14.08
N GLY A 287 3.90 -3.31 -13.88
CA GLY A 287 4.14 -2.33 -14.95
C GLY A 287 5.62 -2.18 -15.32
N ASP A 288 5.90 -1.70 -16.53
CA ASP A 288 7.26 -1.40 -16.99
C ASP A 288 7.73 -0.01 -16.50
N TYR A 289 8.87 0.02 -15.81
CA TYR A 289 9.51 1.25 -15.32
C TYR A 289 10.24 2.04 -16.43
N GLU A 290 10.45 1.47 -17.63
CA GLU A 290 11.20 2.10 -18.73
C GLU A 290 10.31 2.85 -19.75
N GLY A 291 9.06 3.14 -19.40
CA GLY A 291 8.22 4.11 -20.13
C GLY A 291 7.36 3.53 -21.26
N ASN A 292 7.28 2.20 -21.39
CA ASN A 292 6.17 1.57 -22.10
C ASN A 292 5.06 1.32 -21.08
N VAL A 293 4.17 2.29 -20.89
CA VAL A 293 3.05 2.16 -19.96
C VAL A 293 2.12 1.04 -20.45
N VAL A 294 2.20 -0.10 -19.78
CA VAL A 294 1.40 -1.30 -20.00
C VAL A 294 0.10 -1.13 -19.21
N SER A 295 -1.07 -1.33 -19.83
CA SER A 295 -2.35 -0.75 -19.36
C SER A 295 -3.50 -1.75 -19.16
N GLY A 296 -3.16 -2.99 -18.81
CA GLY A 296 -4.15 -4.03 -18.52
C GLY A 296 -4.88 -3.82 -17.20
N ASN A 297 -6.19 -4.05 -17.17
CA ASN A 297 -6.96 -4.23 -15.95
C ASN A 297 -6.86 -5.70 -15.53
N ASN A 298 -5.99 -5.99 -14.57
CA ASN A 298 -5.70 -7.37 -14.18
C ASN A 298 -6.54 -7.82 -12.98
N THR A 299 -6.85 -9.11 -12.93
CA THR A 299 -7.46 -9.77 -11.78
C THR A 299 -6.51 -10.85 -11.28
N LEU A 300 -6.03 -10.71 -10.05
CA LEU A 300 -5.18 -11.69 -9.37
C LEU A 300 -5.97 -12.27 -8.20
N LYS A 301 -6.02 -13.59 -8.10
CA LYS A 301 -6.69 -14.31 -7.01
C LYS A 301 -5.70 -15.28 -6.38
N GLY A 302 -5.36 -15.09 -5.11
CA GLY A 302 -4.48 -15.99 -4.36
C GLY A 302 -5.15 -17.34 -4.17
N GLY A 303 -6.18 -17.38 -3.33
CA GLY A 303 -6.98 -18.57 -3.08
C GLY A 303 -6.88 -19.01 -1.64
N ALA A 304 -6.20 -20.11 -1.35
CA ALA A 304 -6.01 -20.63 -0.01
C ALA A 304 -4.52 -20.82 0.29
N GLY A 305 -4.01 -20.14 1.31
CA GLY A 305 -2.61 -20.13 1.72
C GLY A 305 -2.12 -18.69 1.82
N ASN A 306 -0.84 -18.48 2.13
CA ASN A 306 -0.32 -17.11 2.31
C ASN A 306 0.24 -16.61 0.98
N ASP A 307 -0.52 -15.80 0.29
CA ASP A 307 -0.24 -15.43 -1.10
C ASP A 307 0.45 -14.07 -1.21
N THR A 308 1.20 -13.89 -2.30
CA THR A 308 1.81 -12.61 -2.68
C THR A 308 1.28 -12.18 -4.04
N LEU A 309 0.50 -11.09 -4.05
CA LEU A 309 -0.11 -10.54 -5.25
C LEU A 309 0.44 -9.12 -5.48
N SER A 310 1.04 -8.87 -6.64
CA SER A 310 1.54 -7.53 -6.98
C SER A 310 1.14 -7.10 -8.39
N ALA A 311 0.59 -5.89 -8.49
CA ALA A 311 0.44 -5.14 -9.72
C ALA A 311 1.10 -3.75 -9.58
N ASP A 312 2.23 -3.70 -8.88
CA ASP A 312 3.03 -2.48 -8.73
C ASP A 312 3.45 -1.91 -10.08
N GLY A 313 3.47 -0.58 -10.20
CA GLY A 313 3.77 0.09 -11.47
C GLY A 313 2.64 0.04 -12.53
N SER A 314 1.56 -0.73 -12.30
CA SER A 314 0.45 -0.82 -13.25
C SER A 314 -0.47 0.42 -13.18
N PRO A 315 -0.84 1.03 -14.32
CA PRO A 315 -1.81 2.11 -14.45
C PRO A 315 -3.26 1.61 -14.62
N GLY A 316 -3.50 0.30 -14.64
CA GLY A 316 -4.82 -0.29 -14.85
C GLY A 316 -5.69 -0.27 -13.60
N ASP A 317 -7.00 -0.49 -13.78
CA ASP A 317 -7.91 -0.77 -12.67
C ASP A 317 -7.76 -2.24 -12.26
N ASN A 318 -6.84 -2.52 -11.32
CA ASN A 318 -6.54 -3.89 -10.91
C ASN A 318 -7.42 -4.37 -9.75
N LEU A 319 -7.76 -5.65 -9.76
CA LEU A 319 -8.40 -6.37 -8.66
C LEU A 319 -7.45 -7.43 -8.12
N LEU A 320 -7.06 -7.30 -6.86
CA LEU A 320 -6.30 -8.31 -6.13
C LEU A 320 -7.20 -8.88 -5.02
N ASP A 321 -7.28 -10.20 -4.92
CA ASP A 321 -8.12 -10.94 -3.97
C ASP A 321 -7.26 -12.04 -3.34
N GLY A 322 -6.84 -11.86 -2.08
CA GLY A 322 -5.96 -12.77 -1.35
C GLY A 322 -6.65 -14.11 -1.08
N GLY A 323 -7.78 -14.08 -0.39
CA GLY A 323 -8.58 -15.26 -0.11
C GLY A 323 -8.44 -15.70 1.35
N ASN A 324 -8.06 -16.94 1.61
CA ASN A 324 -7.78 -17.39 2.98
C ASN A 324 -6.28 -17.46 3.20
N GLY A 325 -5.78 -16.94 4.31
CA GLY A 325 -4.37 -16.93 4.66
C GLY A 325 -3.93 -15.54 5.05
N ASN A 326 -2.64 -15.39 5.33
CA ASN A 326 -2.05 -14.09 5.62
C ASN A 326 -1.41 -13.56 4.33
N ASP A 327 -2.11 -12.71 3.61
CA ASP A 327 -1.76 -12.34 2.25
C ASP A 327 -1.03 -10.99 2.19
N TYR A 328 -0.22 -10.83 1.14
CA TYR A 328 0.44 -9.58 0.80
C TYR A 328 -0.04 -9.09 -0.58
N LEU A 329 -0.75 -7.97 -0.60
CA LEU A 329 -1.31 -7.38 -1.81
C LEU A 329 -0.75 -5.98 -2.04
N SER A 330 -0.21 -5.71 -3.24
CA SER A 330 0.36 -4.39 -3.56
C SER A 330 -0.01 -3.87 -4.95
N VAL A 331 -0.39 -2.59 -4.99
CA VAL A 331 -0.59 -1.73 -6.17
C VAL A 331 0.10 -0.39 -5.94
N SER A 332 1.38 -0.45 -5.64
CA SER A 332 2.19 0.69 -5.22
C SER A 332 3.00 1.26 -6.39
N GLY A 333 3.15 2.58 -6.40
CA GLY A 333 4.10 3.29 -7.27
C GLY A 333 5.45 3.49 -6.59
N ASP A 334 6.38 4.12 -7.30
CA ASP A 334 7.64 4.58 -6.73
C ASP A 334 7.74 6.13 -6.75
N TYR A 335 8.70 6.66 -6.01
CA TYR A 335 8.89 8.11 -5.86
C TYR A 335 9.20 8.82 -7.20
N TYR A 336 9.80 8.12 -8.16
CA TYR A 336 10.24 8.68 -9.45
C TYR A 336 9.23 8.44 -10.59
N SER A 337 8.28 7.54 -10.39
CA SER A 337 7.29 7.05 -11.34
C SER A 337 5.92 6.93 -10.65
N PRO A 338 5.26 8.07 -10.36
CA PRO A 338 3.93 8.11 -9.75
C PRO A 338 2.82 7.74 -10.74
N ASP A 339 3.12 6.99 -11.80
CA ASP A 339 2.18 6.68 -12.89
C ASP A 339 1.33 5.44 -12.59
N VAL A 340 1.48 4.86 -11.39
CA VAL A 340 0.45 3.96 -10.83
C VAL A 340 -0.82 4.78 -10.66
N SER A 341 -1.74 4.50 -11.57
CA SER A 341 -3.02 5.16 -11.72
C SER A 341 -4.11 4.09 -11.82
N GLY A 342 -5.37 4.50 -11.72
CA GLY A 342 -6.50 3.58 -11.75
C GLY A 342 -7.16 3.44 -10.39
N ASN A 343 -8.38 2.92 -10.40
CA ASN A 343 -9.17 2.68 -9.20
C ASN A 343 -9.00 1.21 -8.82
N ASN A 344 -7.96 0.93 -8.03
CA ASN A 344 -7.62 -0.44 -7.67
C ASN A 344 -8.48 -0.95 -6.51
N VAL A 345 -8.73 -2.26 -6.50
CA VAL A 345 -9.46 -2.96 -5.45
C VAL A 345 -8.58 -4.07 -4.89
N LEU A 346 -8.25 -3.99 -3.60
CA LEU A 346 -7.50 -5.01 -2.87
C LEU A 346 -8.41 -5.61 -1.82
N LYS A 347 -8.51 -6.94 -1.81
CA LYS A 347 -9.27 -7.71 -0.83
C LYS A 347 -8.34 -8.70 -0.15
N GLY A 348 -8.18 -8.60 1.17
CA GLY A 348 -7.39 -9.56 1.95
C GLY A 348 -8.12 -10.89 2.03
N GLY A 349 -9.21 -10.92 2.77
CA GLY A 349 -10.10 -12.05 2.96
C GLY A 349 -10.09 -12.48 4.41
N ALA A 350 -9.58 -13.67 4.71
CA ALA A 350 -9.52 -14.19 6.07
C ALA A 350 -8.08 -14.50 6.46
N GLY A 351 -7.61 -13.96 7.58
CA GLY A 351 -6.23 -14.02 8.05
C GLY A 351 -5.66 -12.62 8.21
N ASN A 352 -4.42 -12.52 8.67
CA ASN A 352 -3.79 -11.22 8.91
C ASN A 352 -3.11 -10.72 7.64
N ASP A 353 -3.75 -9.80 6.95
CA ASP A 353 -3.37 -9.35 5.63
C ASP A 353 -2.60 -8.02 5.64
N THR A 354 -1.79 -7.81 4.60
CA THR A 354 -1.11 -6.54 4.33
C THR A 354 -1.46 -6.04 2.94
N LEU A 355 -2.18 -4.92 2.87
CA LEU A 355 -2.65 -4.29 1.63
C LEU A 355 -1.98 -2.93 1.44
N SER A 356 -1.35 -2.71 0.28
CA SER A 356 -0.59 -1.49 -0.01
C SER A 356 -0.96 -0.87 -1.36
N ALA A 357 -1.24 0.43 -1.36
CA ALA A 357 -1.40 1.26 -2.56
C ALA A 357 -0.67 2.60 -2.37
N VAL A 358 0.59 2.54 -1.97
CA VAL A 358 1.43 3.71 -1.67
C VAL A 358 1.89 4.37 -2.97
N PHE A 359 2.03 5.71 -2.99
CA PHE A 359 2.38 6.48 -4.20
C PHE A 359 1.43 6.27 -5.39
N SER A 360 0.18 5.88 -5.14
CA SER A 360 -0.83 5.64 -6.18
C SER A 360 -1.67 6.89 -6.46
N LYS A 361 -2.27 6.94 -7.65
CA LYS A 361 -3.32 7.90 -8.02
C LYS A 361 -4.62 7.17 -8.29
N GLY A 362 -5.75 7.77 -7.94
CA GLY A 362 -7.08 7.19 -8.17
C GLY A 362 -7.81 6.88 -6.86
N ASP A 363 -9.06 6.45 -6.98
CA ASP A 363 -9.91 6.12 -5.84
C ASP A 363 -9.71 4.63 -5.50
N ASN A 364 -8.72 4.31 -4.67
CA ASN A 364 -8.42 2.92 -4.30
C ASN A 364 -9.34 2.42 -3.18
N LEU A 365 -9.71 1.15 -3.24
CA LEU A 365 -10.46 0.44 -2.20
C LEU A 365 -9.63 -0.72 -1.65
N LEU A 366 -9.25 -0.63 -0.37
CA LEU A 366 -8.61 -1.70 0.38
C LEU A 366 -9.61 -2.23 1.40
N SER A 367 -9.83 -3.55 1.41
CA SER A 367 -10.74 -4.22 2.36
C SER A 367 -10.09 -5.51 2.84
N SER A 368 -9.67 -5.60 4.10
CA SER A 368 -8.92 -6.76 4.57
C SER A 368 -9.80 -7.89 5.10
N GLY A 369 -10.87 -7.63 5.83
CA GLY A 369 -11.83 -8.68 6.22
C GLY A 369 -11.62 -9.18 7.65
N ASP A 370 -11.40 -10.48 7.83
CA ASP A 370 -11.24 -11.08 9.17
C ASP A 370 -9.74 -11.20 9.52
N GLY A 371 -9.24 -10.53 10.55
CA GLY A 371 -7.83 -10.63 10.94
C GLY A 371 -7.31 -9.35 11.59
N ASN A 372 -6.06 -9.38 12.05
CA ASN A 372 -5.39 -8.14 12.46
C ASN A 372 -4.57 -7.63 11.26
N ASP A 373 -5.12 -6.67 10.55
CA ASP A 373 -4.69 -6.31 9.22
C ASP A 373 -3.92 -4.99 9.16
N ARG A 374 -3.21 -4.80 8.05
CA ARG A 374 -2.47 -3.58 7.77
C ARG A 374 -2.79 -3.03 6.38
N LEU A 375 -3.42 -1.87 6.33
CA LEU A 375 -3.82 -1.19 5.10
C LEU A 375 -3.10 0.16 4.98
N SER A 376 -2.52 0.44 3.81
CA SER A 376 -1.76 1.67 3.58
C SER A 376 -1.98 2.28 2.19
N VAL A 377 -2.47 3.52 2.15
CA VAL A 377 -2.57 4.40 0.96
C VAL A 377 -1.71 5.66 1.15
N ASN A 378 -0.58 5.54 1.83
CA ASN A 378 0.28 6.67 2.12
C ASN A 378 0.83 7.33 0.85
N LEU A 379 0.98 8.65 0.86
CA LEU A 379 1.44 9.45 -0.28
C LEU A 379 0.60 9.26 -1.57
N ALA A 380 -0.66 8.82 -1.44
CA ALA A 380 -1.58 8.64 -2.56
C ALA A 380 -2.41 9.90 -2.86
N ASP A 381 -2.87 10.03 -4.10
CA ASP A 381 -3.79 11.08 -4.54
C ASP A 381 -5.14 10.45 -4.97
N GLY A 382 -6.25 10.82 -4.32
CA GLY A 382 -7.60 10.32 -4.65
C GLY A 382 -8.49 10.12 -3.43
N ASN A 383 -9.75 9.78 -3.63
CA ASN A 383 -10.67 9.48 -2.53
C ASN A 383 -10.56 7.99 -2.18
N ASN A 384 -9.57 7.65 -1.36
CA ASN A 384 -9.32 6.25 -1.02
C ASN A 384 -10.25 5.77 0.09
N THR A 385 -10.59 4.48 0.08
CA THR A 385 -11.40 3.82 1.10
C THR A 385 -10.64 2.63 1.66
N LEU A 386 -10.41 2.61 2.99
CA LEU A 386 -9.80 1.52 3.73
C LEU A 386 -10.83 0.94 4.69
N LYS A 387 -10.95 -0.39 4.72
CA LYS A 387 -11.83 -1.13 5.61
C LYS A 387 -11.04 -2.26 6.26
N GLY A 388 -10.89 -2.21 7.58
CA GLY A 388 -10.29 -3.28 8.38
C GLY A 388 -11.21 -4.49 8.38
N GLY A 389 -12.29 -4.44 9.17
CA GLY A 389 -13.28 -5.50 9.22
C GLY A 389 -13.42 -6.00 10.64
N THR A 390 -12.95 -7.20 10.94
CA THR A 390 -12.90 -7.70 12.32
C THR A 390 -11.47 -7.98 12.72
N GLY A 391 -11.08 -7.62 13.94
CA GLY A 391 -9.73 -7.77 14.48
C GLY A 391 -9.11 -6.40 14.77
N ASP A 392 -7.91 -6.39 15.35
CA ASP A 392 -7.25 -5.12 15.69
C ASP A 392 -6.45 -4.63 14.48
N ASP A 393 -6.99 -3.65 13.75
CA ASP A 393 -6.49 -3.23 12.43
C ASP A 393 -5.67 -1.94 12.45
N TYR A 394 -4.73 -1.83 11.50
CA TYR A 394 -3.94 -0.62 11.27
C TYR A 394 -4.22 -0.05 9.88
N LEU A 395 -4.85 1.13 9.82
CA LEU A 395 -5.23 1.81 8.58
C LEU A 395 -4.48 3.14 8.46
N SER A 396 -3.80 3.39 7.34
CA SER A 396 -3.00 4.61 7.14
C SER A 396 -3.21 5.24 5.76
N ALA A 397 -3.54 6.53 5.76
CA ALA A 397 -3.66 7.42 4.61
C ALA A 397 -2.84 8.71 4.83
N ASN A 398 -1.64 8.56 5.35
CA ASN A 398 -0.76 9.68 5.70
C ASN A 398 -0.18 10.37 4.47
N ILE A 399 -0.05 11.70 4.52
CA ILE A 399 0.46 12.55 3.44
C ILE A 399 -0.30 12.29 2.12
N SER A 400 -1.57 11.91 2.21
CA SER A 400 -2.44 11.66 1.05
C SER A 400 -3.30 12.89 0.74
N THR A 401 -3.72 13.03 -0.51
CA THR A 401 -4.69 14.06 -0.91
C THR A 401 -6.02 13.43 -1.30
N GLY A 402 -7.11 14.14 -1.07
CA GLY A 402 -8.48 13.66 -1.36
C GLY A 402 -9.29 13.41 -0.10
N ASN A 403 -10.56 13.04 -0.27
CA ASN A 403 -11.44 12.74 0.87
C ASN A 403 -11.35 11.26 1.19
N ASN A 404 -10.40 10.87 2.04
CA ASN A 404 -10.21 9.46 2.38
C ASN A 404 -11.22 9.00 3.45
N LEU A 405 -11.67 7.75 3.34
CA LEU A 405 -12.53 7.07 4.30
C LEU A 405 -11.78 5.88 4.90
N LEU A 406 -11.55 5.90 6.21
CA LEU A 406 -10.98 4.79 6.97
C LEU A 406 -12.05 4.27 7.91
N SER A 407 -12.28 2.96 7.90
CA SER A 407 -13.21 2.27 8.79
C SER A 407 -12.50 1.09 9.42
N GLY A 408 -12.33 1.11 10.74
CA GLY A 408 -11.75 0.02 11.52
C GLY A 408 -12.66 -1.19 11.50
N GLY A 409 -13.79 -1.12 12.21
CA GLY A 409 -14.78 -2.18 12.26
C GLY A 409 -14.96 -2.71 13.67
N ASP A 410 -14.89 -4.03 13.86
CA ASP A 410 -14.90 -4.64 15.19
C ASP A 410 -13.44 -4.89 15.63
N GLY A 411 -12.99 -4.36 16.76
CA GLY A 411 -11.62 -4.52 17.26
C GLY A 411 -11.07 -3.21 17.82
N ASN A 412 -9.84 -3.22 18.31
CA ASN A 412 -9.17 -2.00 18.76
C ASN A 412 -8.28 -1.50 17.62
N ASP A 413 -8.81 -0.57 16.84
CA ASP A 413 -8.24 -0.15 15.58
C ASP A 413 -7.38 1.10 15.71
N SER A 414 -6.40 1.24 14.81
CA SER A 414 -5.54 2.42 14.73
C SER A 414 -5.62 3.03 13.33
N LEU A 415 -6.27 4.18 13.23
CA LEU A 415 -6.58 4.87 11.98
C LEU A 415 -5.81 6.19 11.90
N PHE A 416 -5.06 6.37 10.81
CA PHE A 416 -4.22 7.55 10.59
C PHE A 416 -4.51 8.21 9.25
N ALA A 417 -4.83 9.49 9.26
CA ALA A 417 -4.76 10.38 8.11
C ALA A 417 -4.04 11.67 8.53
N SER A 418 -2.79 11.50 8.96
CA SER A 418 -1.93 12.52 9.54
C SER A 418 -0.69 12.78 8.70
N ASP A 419 0.06 13.83 9.01
CA ASP A 419 1.38 14.04 8.40
C ASP A 419 2.45 13.18 9.09
N PHE A 420 3.48 12.79 8.33
CA PHE A 420 4.70 12.14 8.85
C PHE A 420 5.92 13.01 8.53
N GLU A 421 6.89 13.11 9.45
CA GLU A 421 8.13 13.86 9.23
C GLU A 421 8.89 13.32 8.00
N GLY A 422 8.91 14.07 6.90
CA GLY A 422 9.56 13.61 5.66
C GLY A 422 9.58 14.63 4.51
N TYR A 423 10.41 14.34 3.50
CA TYR A 423 10.87 15.24 2.42
C TYR A 423 9.81 15.85 1.48
N ARG A 424 8.51 15.56 1.67
CA ARG A 424 7.44 16.13 0.84
C ARG A 424 6.81 17.31 1.58
N PHE A 425 6.73 18.47 0.92
CA PHE A 425 6.11 19.68 1.48
C PHE A 425 4.56 19.65 1.46
N ASP A 426 3.98 18.51 1.11
CA ASP A 426 2.54 18.35 0.95
C ASP A 426 1.96 17.78 2.26
N ASN A 427 1.02 18.50 2.88
CA ASN A 427 0.26 17.98 4.00
C ASN A 427 -0.84 17.05 3.50
N THR A 428 -1.22 16.09 4.34
CA THR A 428 -2.48 15.35 4.25
C THR A 428 -3.60 16.36 4.12
N SER A 429 -4.38 16.23 3.05
CA SER A 429 -5.37 17.24 2.71
C SER A 429 -6.65 16.63 2.16
N GLY A 430 -7.77 17.33 2.44
CA GLY A 430 -9.11 16.86 2.10
C GLY A 430 -9.94 16.64 3.36
N ASN A 431 -11.21 16.35 3.18
CA ASN A 431 -12.13 16.10 4.29
C ASN A 431 -12.12 14.60 4.60
N ASN A 432 -11.15 14.16 5.39
CA ASN A 432 -11.00 12.75 5.74
C ASN A 432 -12.06 12.33 6.76
N THR A 433 -12.53 11.08 6.65
CA THR A 433 -13.46 10.46 7.59
C THR A 433 -12.83 9.22 8.18
N LEU A 434 -12.65 9.19 9.50
CA LEU A 434 -12.16 8.04 10.24
C LEU A 434 -13.29 7.53 11.14
N LYS A 435 -13.53 6.22 11.10
CA LYS A 435 -14.53 5.53 11.93
C LYS A 435 -13.86 4.35 12.62
N GLY A 436 -13.79 4.39 13.95
CA GLY A 436 -13.29 3.30 14.77
C GLY A 436 -14.21 2.09 14.64
N GLY A 437 -15.37 2.16 15.28
CA GLY A 437 -16.39 1.12 15.21
C GLY A 437 -16.68 0.59 16.61
N ALA A 438 -16.38 -0.67 16.86
CA ALA A 438 -16.57 -1.30 18.16
C ALA A 438 -15.24 -1.74 18.74
N GLY A 439 -14.86 -1.22 19.90
CA GLY A 439 -13.58 -1.47 20.57
C GLY A 439 -12.95 -0.15 21.02
N ASN A 440 -11.73 -0.19 21.56
CA ASN A 440 -11.05 1.03 21.99
C ASN A 440 -10.13 1.51 20.87
N ASP A 441 -10.58 2.50 20.12
CA ASP A 441 -9.95 2.91 18.87
C ASP A 441 -9.05 4.14 19.03
N TYR A 442 -8.03 4.22 18.17
CA TYR A 442 -7.13 5.35 18.06
C TYR A 442 -7.25 6.01 16.68
N LEU A 443 -7.82 7.21 16.63
CA LEU A 443 -8.04 7.96 15.39
C LEU A 443 -7.21 9.23 15.38
N ASN A 444 -6.39 9.42 14.34
CA ASN A 444 -5.44 10.52 14.29
C ASN A 444 -5.44 11.23 12.91
N VAL A 445 -5.70 12.55 12.94
CA VAL A 445 -5.59 13.46 11.79
C VAL A 445 -4.68 14.64 12.07
N ASN A 446 -3.68 14.44 12.94
CA ASN A 446 -2.76 15.49 13.34
C ASN A 446 -2.03 16.08 12.14
N ASP A 447 -1.81 17.38 12.21
CA ASP A 447 -1.13 18.21 11.22
C ASP A 447 -1.78 18.24 9.81
N SER A 448 -3.00 17.70 9.67
CA SER A 448 -3.75 17.64 8.41
C SER A 448 -4.52 18.92 8.07
N ARG A 449 -4.96 19.05 6.81
CA ARG A 449 -5.78 20.17 6.34
C ARG A 449 -7.13 19.68 5.85
N GLY A 450 -8.22 20.30 6.31
CA GLY A 450 -9.56 20.03 5.83
C GLY A 450 -10.56 19.91 6.98
N ALA A 451 -11.83 19.76 6.65
CA ALA A 451 -12.86 19.48 7.65
C ALA A 451 -12.92 17.96 7.87
N ASN A 452 -12.08 17.44 8.77
CA ASN A 452 -12.04 16.02 9.06
C ASN A 452 -13.17 15.61 10.02
N LEU A 453 -13.63 14.37 9.88
CA LEU A 453 -14.63 13.74 10.75
C LEU A 453 -14.03 12.49 11.39
N LEU A 454 -13.95 12.46 12.71
CA LEU A 454 -13.52 11.30 13.49
C LEU A 454 -14.72 10.82 14.30
N SER A 455 -14.99 9.52 14.26
CA SER A 455 -16.04 8.86 15.04
C SER A 455 -15.42 7.66 15.73
N GLY A 456 -15.38 7.66 17.06
CA GLY A 456 -14.91 6.53 17.87
C GLY A 456 -15.86 5.35 17.73
N GLY A 457 -17.04 5.46 18.35
CA GLY A 457 -18.10 4.46 18.24
C GLY A 457 -18.42 3.88 19.61
N ASP A 458 -18.38 2.56 19.75
CA ASP A 458 -18.54 1.88 21.04
C ASP A 458 -17.15 1.56 21.62
N GLY A 459 -16.84 2.01 22.83
CA GLY A 459 -15.57 1.76 23.51
C GLY A 459 -14.95 3.04 24.05
N ASN A 460 -13.76 2.93 24.64
CA ASN A 460 -13.03 4.07 25.17
C ASN A 460 -12.01 4.53 24.13
N ASP A 461 -12.38 5.53 23.36
CA ASP A 461 -11.66 5.93 22.15
C ASP A 461 -10.73 7.12 22.38
N SER A 462 -9.71 7.23 21.53
CA SER A 462 -8.81 8.39 21.51
C SER A 462 -8.77 9.01 20.12
N LEU A 463 -9.31 10.22 20.02
CA LEU A 463 -9.46 10.98 18.78
C LEU A 463 -8.58 12.23 18.84
N SER A 464 -7.67 12.40 17.87
CA SER A 464 -6.73 13.53 17.84
C SER A 464 -6.73 14.23 16.48
N GLY A 465 -6.92 15.55 16.52
CA GLY A 465 -6.70 16.50 15.42
C GLY A 465 -5.84 17.67 15.89
N SER A 466 -4.82 17.37 16.69
CA SER A 466 -3.91 18.33 17.30
C SER A 466 -2.79 18.73 16.34
N SER A 467 -2.09 19.83 16.62
CA SER A 467 -0.87 20.20 15.87
C SER A 467 0.39 19.99 16.71
N TYR A 468 1.45 19.39 16.16
CA TYR A 468 2.76 19.29 16.84
C TYR A 468 3.88 19.95 16.03
N GLY A 469 4.15 21.22 16.33
CA GLY A 469 5.15 21.98 15.59
C GLY A 469 6.59 21.51 15.85
N TYR A 470 7.21 20.86 14.86
CA TYR A 470 8.54 21.21 14.32
C TYR A 470 8.79 20.44 13.01
N GLY A 471 8.61 21.08 11.85
CA GLY A 471 9.04 20.52 10.58
C GLY A 471 10.52 20.75 10.31
N PHE A 472 11.20 19.80 9.67
CA PHE A 472 12.54 20.03 9.11
C PHE A 472 12.50 21.25 8.16
N GLY A 473 13.33 22.27 8.43
CA GLY A 473 13.41 23.48 7.61
C GLY A 473 12.57 24.68 8.06
N GLY A 474 11.96 24.63 9.25
CA GLY A 474 11.30 25.79 9.88
C GLY A 474 9.91 26.11 9.34
N SER A 475 9.28 25.20 8.60
CA SER A 475 7.86 25.29 8.24
C SER A 475 6.99 24.63 9.31
N PHE A 476 5.90 25.30 9.68
CA PHE A 476 4.93 24.80 10.67
C PHE A 476 3.89 23.95 9.97
N TYR A 477 3.75 22.69 10.39
CA TYR A 477 2.57 21.90 10.08
C TYR A 477 1.53 22.19 11.16
N ASN A 478 0.34 22.60 10.74
CA ASN A 478 -0.77 22.95 11.63
C ASN A 478 -1.99 22.16 11.16
N THR A 479 -2.71 21.55 12.09
CA THR A 479 -4.05 21.06 11.81
C THR A 479 -4.98 22.25 11.56
N THR A 480 -5.60 22.27 10.39
CA THR A 480 -6.49 23.35 9.96
C THR A 480 -7.83 22.83 9.47
N GLY A 481 -8.86 23.67 9.56
CA GLY A 481 -10.22 23.34 9.13
C GLY A 481 -11.13 23.06 10.32
N ASN A 482 -12.42 22.92 10.04
CA ASN A 482 -13.43 22.70 11.09
C ASN A 482 -13.56 21.19 11.31
N ASN A 483 -12.76 20.65 12.22
CA ASN A 483 -12.76 19.21 12.52
C ASN A 483 -13.93 18.87 13.45
N THR A 484 -14.51 17.68 13.25
CA THR A 484 -15.54 17.10 14.12
C THR A 484 -15.03 15.81 14.71
N LEU A 485 -14.99 15.71 16.03
CA LEU A 485 -14.64 14.51 16.77
C LEU A 485 -15.87 14.08 17.58
N ASN A 486 -16.36 12.86 17.35
CA ASN A 486 -17.43 12.25 18.14
C ASN A 486 -16.87 11.01 18.85
N GLY A 487 -16.88 11.01 20.17
CA GLY A 487 -16.45 9.88 21.01
C GLY A 487 -17.41 8.71 20.84
N GLY A 488 -18.62 8.85 21.39
CA GLY A 488 -19.70 7.89 21.21
C GLY A 488 -20.10 7.28 22.54
N ALA A 489 -19.85 6.00 22.74
CA ALA A 489 -20.20 5.31 23.98
C ALA A 489 -18.96 4.76 24.67
N GLY A 490 -18.58 5.36 25.80
CA GLY A 490 -17.43 4.96 26.60
C GLY A 490 -16.72 6.19 27.15
N ASP A 491 -15.65 6.01 27.92
CA ASP A 491 -14.88 7.13 28.45
C ASP A 491 -13.83 7.57 27.42
N ASP A 492 -14.12 8.64 26.68
CA ASP A 492 -13.36 9.03 25.47
C ASP A 492 -12.37 10.18 25.71
N ASN A 493 -11.34 10.26 24.86
CA ASN A 493 -10.37 11.35 24.85
C ASN A 493 -10.33 12.03 23.48
N LEU A 494 -10.87 13.24 23.41
CA LEU A 494 -10.98 14.05 22.19
C LEU A 494 -10.06 15.28 22.30
N ASN A 495 -9.09 15.39 21.40
CA ASN A 495 -8.07 16.43 21.45
C ASN A 495 -7.88 17.15 20.11
N VAL A 496 -8.05 18.47 20.10
CA VAL A 496 -7.71 19.38 18.98
C VAL A 496 -6.80 20.53 19.43
N ASP A 497 -5.96 20.28 20.44
CA ASP A 497 -4.99 21.23 20.97
C ASP A 497 -4.09 21.78 19.85
N TYR A 498 -3.77 23.07 19.95
CA TYR A 498 -2.94 23.79 18.98
C TYR A 498 -3.47 23.81 17.53
N SER A 499 -4.70 23.36 17.30
CA SER A 499 -5.33 23.44 15.97
C SER A 499 -5.87 24.85 15.69
N SER A 500 -6.22 25.07 14.42
CA SER A 500 -6.95 26.27 13.99
C SER A 500 -8.22 25.89 13.24
N GLY A 501 -9.34 26.47 13.64
CA GLY A 501 -10.65 26.21 13.04
C GLY A 501 -11.76 26.22 14.08
N ASP A 502 -13.01 26.26 13.61
CA ASP A 502 -14.17 26.12 14.49
C ASP A 502 -14.45 24.63 14.68
N ASN A 503 -13.72 23.98 15.60
CA ASN A 503 -13.84 22.53 15.83
C ASN A 503 -15.06 22.19 16.71
N LEU A 504 -15.59 20.99 16.51
CA LEU A 504 -16.68 20.40 17.29
C LEU A 504 -16.23 19.09 17.93
N LEU A 505 -16.30 19.00 19.25
CA LEU A 505 -16.00 17.80 20.03
C LEU A 505 -17.26 17.39 20.79
N ASN A 506 -17.72 16.15 20.58
CA ASN A 506 -18.85 15.54 21.29
C ASN A 506 -18.39 14.28 22.01
N GLY A 507 -18.52 14.23 23.33
CA GLY A 507 -18.23 13.03 24.14
C GLY A 507 -19.34 11.97 24.03
N ASP A 508 -20.59 12.43 24.11
CA ASP A 508 -21.81 11.61 24.11
C ASP A 508 -22.05 10.85 25.43
N ASN A 509 -21.83 9.54 25.56
CA ASN A 509 -22.05 8.84 26.84
C ASN A 509 -20.72 8.35 27.42
N GLY A 510 -20.44 8.72 28.67
CA GLY A 510 -19.24 8.31 29.39
C GLY A 510 -18.63 9.48 30.13
N ASN A 511 -17.48 9.27 30.77
CA ASN A 511 -16.74 10.35 31.42
C ASN A 511 -15.63 10.80 30.49
N ASP A 512 -15.91 11.86 29.74
CA ASP A 512 -15.11 12.22 28.58
C ASP A 512 -14.12 13.34 28.90
N TYR A 513 -12.99 13.31 28.19
CA TYR A 513 -11.99 14.37 28.20
C TYR A 513 -11.95 15.06 26.85
N LEU A 514 -12.36 16.33 26.81
CA LEU A 514 -12.39 17.15 25.59
C LEU A 514 -11.44 18.34 25.75
N SER A 515 -10.50 18.51 24.81
CA SER A 515 -9.54 19.61 24.85
C SER A 515 -9.34 20.31 23.49
N ALA A 516 -9.43 21.64 23.52
CA ALA A 516 -9.07 22.53 22.42
C ALA A 516 -8.15 23.66 22.94
N SER A 517 -7.08 23.26 23.60
CA SER A 517 -6.20 24.12 24.39
C SER A 517 -4.97 24.60 23.62
N GLY A 518 -4.39 25.71 24.08
CA GLY A 518 -3.06 26.17 23.71
C GLY A 518 -2.05 26.01 24.85
N TYR A 519 -0.87 26.62 24.70
CA TYR A 519 0.18 26.65 25.72
C TYR A 519 0.82 28.04 25.85
N GLU A 520 1.22 28.41 27.07
CA GLU A 520 1.63 29.78 27.38
C GLU A 520 3.05 30.14 26.92
N TYR A 521 4.02 29.23 26.88
CA TYR A 521 5.41 29.56 26.49
C TYR A 521 6.36 28.33 26.43
N ASP A 522 7.00 28.05 25.30
CA ASP A 522 8.13 27.09 25.23
C ASP A 522 9.47 27.82 25.26
N GLU A 523 10.26 27.61 26.32
CA GLU A 523 11.55 28.26 26.56
C GLU A 523 12.73 27.54 25.85
N TYR A 524 12.47 26.40 25.18
CA TYR A 524 13.51 25.50 24.65
C TYR A 524 13.54 25.36 23.11
N GLY A 525 13.17 26.40 22.36
CA GLY A 525 13.53 26.46 20.94
C GLY A 525 15.04 26.63 20.79
N ASP A 526 15.72 25.73 20.06
CA ASP A 526 17.18 25.75 19.77
C ASP A 526 17.71 27.07 19.17
N TYR A 527 16.83 28.01 18.80
CA TYR A 527 17.14 29.31 18.21
C TYR A 527 16.73 30.53 19.06
N GLY A 528 16.24 30.35 20.29
CA GLY A 528 16.08 31.46 21.25
C GLY A 528 14.95 32.46 20.97
N GLU A 529 13.98 32.14 20.11
CA GLU A 529 12.73 32.89 19.99
C GLU A 529 11.57 32.05 20.54
N GLY A 530 11.05 32.41 21.71
CA GLY A 530 9.90 31.72 22.31
C GLY A 530 8.66 31.85 21.42
N ILE A 531 8.04 30.71 21.06
CA ILE A 531 6.85 30.68 20.22
C ILE A 531 5.63 30.41 21.10
N TYR A 532 4.69 31.36 21.12
CA TYR A 532 3.37 31.17 21.73
C TYR A 532 2.53 30.26 20.83
N ARG A 533 2.12 29.08 21.34
CA ARG A 533 1.24 28.17 20.59
C ARG A 533 -0.18 28.30 21.12
N LYS A 534 -1.00 29.12 20.46
CA LYS A 534 -2.40 29.30 20.86
C LYS A 534 -3.32 28.54 19.91
N ALA A 535 -4.21 27.72 20.47
CA ALA A 535 -5.38 27.28 19.73
C ALA A 535 -6.23 28.48 19.31
N SER A 536 -6.81 28.42 18.12
CA SER A 536 -7.61 29.51 17.54
C SER A 536 -8.88 28.97 16.86
N GLY A 537 -9.86 29.84 16.66
CA GLY A 537 -11.20 29.47 16.21
C GLY A 537 -12.16 29.27 17.38
N ASN A 538 -13.46 29.32 17.09
CA ASN A 538 -14.53 29.23 18.08
C ASN A 538 -14.92 27.76 18.25
N ASN A 539 -14.29 27.08 19.19
CA ASN A 539 -14.50 25.65 19.39
C ASN A 539 -15.79 25.40 20.20
N THR A 540 -16.44 24.28 19.90
CA THR A 540 -17.63 23.78 20.61
C THR A 540 -17.27 22.44 21.24
N LEU A 541 -17.35 22.34 22.56
CA LEU A 541 -17.15 21.11 23.32
C LEU A 541 -18.47 20.74 24.02
N ASN A 542 -18.93 19.52 23.81
CA ASN A 542 -20.16 18.98 24.36
C ASN A 542 -19.83 17.66 25.08
N GLY A 543 -19.92 17.64 26.41
CA GLY A 543 -19.63 16.46 27.23
C GLY A 543 -20.65 15.37 26.97
N GLY A 544 -21.91 15.64 27.31
CA GLY A 544 -23.01 14.71 27.08
C GLY A 544 -23.50 14.13 28.39
N ALA A 545 -23.36 12.83 28.62
CA ALA A 545 -23.80 12.16 29.83
C ALA A 545 -22.62 11.48 30.53
N GLY A 546 -22.31 11.92 31.74
CA GLY A 546 -21.24 11.43 32.60
C GLY A 546 -20.53 12.59 33.27
N THR A 547 -19.38 12.33 33.88
CA THR A 547 -18.61 13.37 34.58
C THR A 547 -17.45 13.81 33.69
N ASP A 548 -17.67 14.89 32.96
CA ASP A 548 -16.82 15.27 31.84
C ASP A 548 -15.82 16.37 32.20
N LYS A 549 -14.73 16.43 31.44
CA LYS A 549 -13.73 17.49 31.55
C LYS A 549 -13.53 18.17 30.21
N LEU A 550 -13.98 19.42 30.13
CA LEU A 550 -13.94 20.25 28.92
C LEU A 550 -12.94 21.39 29.12
N ILE A 551 -11.92 21.47 28.26
CA ILE A 551 -10.79 22.38 28.44
C ILE A 551 -10.51 23.17 27.16
N VAL A 552 -10.47 24.50 27.27
CA VAL A 552 -10.07 25.43 26.20
C VAL A 552 -9.01 26.41 26.69
N ASP A 553 -8.18 25.96 27.63
CA ASP A 553 -7.15 26.76 28.29
C ASP A 553 -6.23 27.40 27.24
N TYR A 554 -5.85 28.66 27.46
CA TYR A 554 -5.00 29.44 26.54
C TYR A 554 -5.53 29.62 25.10
N SER A 555 -6.77 29.23 24.81
CA SER A 555 -7.40 29.47 23.51
C SER A 555 -7.61 30.96 23.25
N THR A 556 -7.55 31.36 21.97
CA THR A 556 -7.83 32.75 21.54
C THR A 556 -9.25 32.97 21.05
N GLY A 557 -10.02 31.91 20.81
CA GLY A 557 -11.38 31.99 20.29
C GLY A 557 -12.44 32.24 21.36
N ASN A 558 -13.66 32.53 20.92
CA ASN A 558 -14.84 32.56 21.79
C ASN A 558 -15.43 31.15 21.80
N ASN A 559 -15.07 30.35 22.79
CA ASN A 559 -15.45 28.94 22.82
C ASN A 559 -16.79 28.72 23.50
N PHE A 560 -17.45 27.62 23.16
CA PHE A 560 -18.69 27.15 23.78
C PHE A 560 -18.43 25.79 24.43
N LEU A 561 -18.68 25.68 25.73
CA LEU A 561 -18.55 24.45 26.51
C LEU A 561 -19.91 24.13 27.13
N PHE A 562 -20.38 22.92 26.92
CA PHE A 562 -21.62 22.39 27.51
C PHE A 562 -21.30 21.05 28.18
N GLY A 563 -21.40 20.98 29.50
CA GLY A 563 -21.12 19.77 30.29
C GLY A 563 -22.15 18.69 29.99
N GLY A 564 -23.40 18.92 30.39
CA GLY A 564 -24.52 18.02 30.10
C GLY A 564 -25.08 17.39 31.38
N ASP A 565 -25.18 16.07 31.43
CA ASP A 565 -25.66 15.32 32.60
C ASP A 565 -24.49 14.75 33.40
N GLY A 566 -24.22 15.26 34.61
CA GLY A 566 -23.21 14.75 35.54
C GLY A 566 -22.45 15.89 36.21
N ASN A 567 -21.35 15.62 36.92
CA ASN A 567 -20.63 16.68 37.65
C ASN A 567 -19.42 17.13 36.83
N ASP A 568 -19.57 18.14 36.00
CA ASP A 568 -18.61 18.46 34.96
C ASP A 568 -17.57 19.50 35.40
N THR A 569 -16.40 19.45 34.77
CA THR A 569 -15.35 20.47 34.94
C THR A 569 -15.09 21.17 33.62
N LEU A 570 -15.48 22.45 33.56
CA LEU A 570 -15.32 23.32 32.40
C LEU A 570 -14.24 24.36 32.69
N SER A 571 -13.16 24.35 31.91
CA SER A 571 -12.01 25.25 32.10
C SER A 571 -11.68 26.02 30.82
N ALA A 572 -11.61 27.34 30.96
CA ALA A 572 -11.07 28.26 29.97
C ALA A 572 -9.90 29.06 30.58
N TYR A 573 -9.11 28.42 31.46
CA TYR A 573 -8.01 29.06 32.17
C TYR A 573 -7.07 29.79 31.20
N ASN A 574 -6.84 31.09 31.44
CA ASN A 574 -6.02 31.96 30.57
C ASN A 574 -6.45 32.03 29.09
N ALA A 575 -7.60 31.49 28.70
CA ALA A 575 -8.21 31.76 27.40
C ALA A 575 -8.46 33.27 27.26
N LEU A 576 -8.37 33.82 26.05
CA LEU A 576 -8.45 35.27 25.81
C LEU A 576 -9.79 35.72 25.21
N GLY A 577 -10.58 34.80 24.65
CA GLY A 577 -11.88 35.11 24.08
C GLY A 577 -12.99 35.21 25.12
N ASN A 578 -14.17 35.66 24.72
CA ASN A 578 -15.35 35.65 25.58
C ASN A 578 -16.06 34.30 25.42
N ASN A 579 -15.87 33.41 26.38
CA ASN A 579 -16.36 32.05 26.34
C ASN A 579 -17.79 31.96 26.89
N THR A 580 -18.49 30.91 26.50
CA THR A 580 -19.80 30.55 27.06
C THR A 580 -19.70 29.15 27.65
N LEU A 581 -19.90 29.03 28.96
CA LEU A 581 -19.82 27.77 29.70
C LEU A 581 -21.18 27.47 30.30
N TYR A 582 -21.70 26.27 30.04
CA TYR A 582 -22.95 25.77 30.58
C TYR A 582 -22.67 24.44 31.29
N GLY A 583 -22.86 24.40 32.62
CA GLY A 583 -22.66 23.20 33.43
C GLY A 583 -23.64 22.11 33.02
N GLY A 584 -24.92 22.27 33.36
CA GLY A 584 -25.95 21.33 32.95
C GLY A 584 -26.74 20.80 34.12
N ASN A 585 -26.85 19.49 34.24
CA ASN A 585 -27.43 18.80 35.38
C ASN A 585 -26.33 18.18 36.22
N GLY A 586 -26.11 18.65 37.43
CA GLY A 586 -25.13 18.10 38.37
C GLY A 586 -24.44 19.23 39.13
N ASN A 587 -23.34 18.92 39.80
CA ASN A 587 -22.60 19.93 40.57
C ASN A 587 -21.32 20.28 39.82
N ASP A 588 -21.39 21.35 39.05
CA ASP A 588 -20.37 21.64 38.03
C ASP A 588 -19.33 22.64 38.52
N ILE A 589 -18.15 22.62 37.94
CA ILE A 589 -17.06 23.58 38.18
C ILE A 589 -16.76 24.34 36.89
N LEU A 590 -16.99 25.65 36.89
CA LEU A 590 -16.83 26.51 35.73
C LEU A 590 -15.73 27.55 35.97
N THR A 591 -14.70 27.58 35.11
CA THR A 591 -13.62 28.58 35.13
C THR A 591 -13.63 29.37 33.81
N GLY A 592 -14.08 30.63 33.82
CA GLY A 592 -14.20 31.47 32.61
C GLY A 592 -12.86 31.92 32.01
N GLY A 593 -11.84 32.10 32.86
CA GLY A 593 -10.54 32.59 32.43
C GLY A 593 -10.56 34.08 32.13
N LYS A 594 -9.79 34.53 31.12
CA LYS A 594 -9.79 35.94 30.73
C LYS A 594 -10.87 36.20 29.68
N GLY A 595 -11.40 37.41 29.65
CA GLY A 595 -12.51 37.77 28.77
C GLY A 595 -13.71 38.21 29.59
N ASN A 596 -14.83 38.53 28.93
CA ASN A 596 -16.09 38.72 29.64
C ASN A 596 -16.96 37.50 29.36
N ASP A 597 -16.83 36.50 30.21
CA ASP A 597 -17.42 35.19 29.96
C ASP A 597 -18.90 35.13 30.37
N SER A 598 -19.62 34.20 29.77
CA SER A 598 -21.02 33.90 30.08
C SER A 598 -21.12 32.53 30.74
N LEU A 599 -21.44 32.50 32.03
CA LEU A 599 -21.45 31.28 32.84
C LEU A 599 -22.88 30.95 33.26
N TYR A 600 -23.26 29.69 33.06
CA TYR A 600 -24.55 29.10 33.45
C TYR A 600 -24.26 27.84 34.26
N GLY A 601 -24.70 27.79 35.52
CA GLY A 601 -24.52 26.60 36.37
C GLY A 601 -25.47 25.49 35.95
N GLY A 602 -26.75 25.84 35.75
CA GLY A 602 -27.81 24.87 35.47
C GLY A 602 -28.45 24.32 36.75
N ASN A 603 -28.72 23.02 36.76
CA ASN A 603 -29.36 22.33 37.88
C ASN A 603 -28.31 21.68 38.77
N GLY A 604 -28.11 22.22 39.97
CA GLY A 604 -27.36 21.54 41.03
C GLY A 604 -26.69 22.54 41.95
N ALA A 605 -25.59 22.15 42.58
CA ALA A 605 -24.80 23.00 43.46
C ALA A 605 -23.44 23.30 42.81
N ASP A 606 -23.43 24.32 41.97
CA ASP A 606 -22.32 24.65 41.08
C ASP A 606 -21.29 25.57 41.73
N THR A 607 -20.08 25.54 41.18
CA THR A 607 -18.93 26.36 41.60
C THR A 607 -18.39 27.18 40.44
N PHE A 608 -18.45 28.50 40.57
CA PHE A 608 -17.88 29.45 39.62
C PHE A 608 -16.51 29.90 40.10
N ALA A 609 -15.44 29.47 39.43
CA ALA A 609 -14.06 29.64 39.85
C ALA A 609 -13.33 30.78 39.11
N PHE A 610 -12.59 31.59 39.87
CA PHE A 610 -11.74 32.67 39.38
C PHE A 610 -10.29 32.49 39.83
N ASN A 611 -9.36 32.64 38.89
CA ASN A 611 -7.94 32.56 39.20
C ASN A 611 -7.38 33.92 39.61
N SER A 612 -7.99 35.03 39.18
CA SER A 612 -7.58 36.39 39.55
C SER A 612 -8.74 37.38 39.48
N TYR A 613 -8.61 38.53 40.14
CA TYR A 613 -9.62 39.61 40.12
C TYR A 613 -9.64 40.41 38.80
N ASN A 614 -8.67 40.19 37.91
CA ASN A 614 -8.43 41.00 36.72
C ASN A 614 -8.53 40.22 35.40
N GLU A 615 -9.31 39.14 35.37
CA GLU A 615 -9.48 38.31 34.18
C GLU A 615 -10.57 38.87 33.23
N GLY A 616 -11.50 39.65 33.77
CA GLY A 616 -12.50 40.43 33.04
C GLY A 616 -13.76 40.60 33.86
N VAL A 617 -14.92 40.80 33.23
CA VAL A 617 -16.20 40.93 33.93
C VAL A 617 -17.18 39.85 33.47
N ASP A 618 -17.18 38.75 34.21
CA ASP A 618 -18.00 37.58 33.86
C ASP A 618 -19.46 37.78 34.27
N ARG A 619 -20.37 37.16 33.54
CA ARG A 619 -21.81 37.21 33.81
C ARG A 619 -22.33 35.85 34.25
N PHE A 620 -23.00 35.81 35.39
CA PHE A 620 -23.72 34.63 35.87
C PHE A 620 -25.20 34.82 35.62
N TYR A 621 -25.79 33.92 34.84
CA TYR A 621 -27.18 34.08 34.37
C TYR A 621 -28.22 33.45 35.29
N ASP A 622 -27.85 32.40 36.03
CA ASP A 622 -28.76 31.57 36.83
C ASP A 622 -28.34 31.36 38.29
N PHE A 623 -27.36 32.14 38.78
CA PHE A 623 -26.76 31.93 40.11
C PHE A 623 -27.77 31.79 41.27
N ASN A 624 -27.77 30.64 41.94
CA ASN A 624 -28.59 30.34 43.10
C ASN A 624 -27.82 30.49 44.43
N ALA A 625 -28.05 31.61 45.10
CA ALA A 625 -27.40 31.93 46.38
C ALA A 625 -27.68 30.94 47.53
N THR A 626 -28.60 29.98 47.38
CA THR A 626 -28.90 29.01 48.45
C THR A 626 -27.91 27.85 48.52
N ASN A 627 -27.28 27.48 47.41
CA ASN A 627 -26.46 26.27 47.30
C ASN A 627 -25.21 26.41 46.41
N GLU A 628 -25.12 27.44 45.57
CA GLU A 628 -23.96 27.62 44.70
C GLU A 628 -22.82 28.43 45.35
N LEU A 629 -21.62 28.21 44.82
CA LEU A 629 -20.36 28.74 45.34
C LEU A 629 -19.61 29.58 44.30
N ILE A 630 -18.90 30.58 44.80
CA ILE A 630 -17.93 31.38 44.08
C ILE A 630 -16.56 31.02 44.64
N GLN A 631 -15.74 30.36 43.83
CA GLN A 631 -14.37 30.01 44.19
C GLN A 631 -13.40 31.10 43.73
N VAL A 632 -12.52 31.54 44.64
CA VAL A 632 -11.51 32.57 44.35
C VAL A 632 -10.12 32.10 44.74
N SER A 633 -9.12 32.30 43.89
CA SER A 633 -7.73 31.96 44.19
C SER A 633 -7.15 32.89 45.26
N ALA A 634 -6.62 32.33 46.35
CA ALA A 634 -5.88 33.11 47.35
C ALA A 634 -4.68 33.85 46.73
N ALA A 635 -4.02 33.22 45.75
CA ALA A 635 -2.84 33.78 45.09
C ALA A 635 -3.20 34.92 44.14
N GLY A 636 -4.20 34.73 43.27
CA GLY A 636 -4.55 35.75 42.29
C GLY A 636 -5.33 36.93 42.86
N PHE A 637 -6.14 36.72 43.91
CA PHE A 637 -6.79 37.82 44.63
C PHE A 637 -5.86 38.45 45.67
N GLY A 638 -5.01 37.66 46.34
CA GLY A 638 -4.07 38.16 47.34
C GLY A 638 -4.76 38.72 48.58
N GLY A 639 -4.18 39.76 49.20
CA GLY A 639 -4.90 40.54 50.21
C GLY A 639 -5.14 39.86 51.57
N GLY A 640 -4.40 38.79 51.89
CA GLY A 640 -4.52 38.07 53.16
C GLY A 640 -5.66 37.06 53.21
N LEU A 641 -6.16 36.62 52.05
CA LEU A 641 -7.08 35.50 51.96
C LEU A 641 -6.40 34.20 52.42
N LEU A 642 -7.13 33.37 53.17
CA LEU A 642 -6.69 32.07 53.65
C LEU A 642 -7.53 31.00 52.97
N ILE A 643 -6.89 29.92 52.53
CA ILE A 643 -7.55 28.77 51.89
C ILE A 643 -8.63 28.21 52.82
N GLY A 644 -9.81 27.91 52.26
CA GLY A 644 -11.00 27.47 52.98
C GLY A 644 -12.17 28.43 52.79
N SER A 645 -12.93 28.71 53.85
CA SER A 645 -14.09 29.62 53.75
C SER A 645 -13.68 31.08 53.88
N LEU A 646 -14.35 31.97 53.13
CA LEU A 646 -14.16 33.41 53.26
C LEU A 646 -14.62 33.89 54.65
N SER A 647 -13.76 34.62 55.36
CA SER A 647 -14.10 35.17 56.68
C SER A 647 -15.20 36.24 56.55
N ALA A 648 -16.16 36.25 57.48
CA ALA A 648 -17.29 37.18 57.43
C ALA A 648 -16.88 38.67 57.46
N ASN A 649 -15.72 39.01 58.04
CA ASN A 649 -15.20 40.38 58.03
C ASN A 649 -14.55 40.79 56.68
N GLN A 650 -14.35 39.84 55.75
CA GLN A 650 -13.79 40.06 54.42
C GLN A 650 -14.86 40.31 53.34
N PHE A 651 -16.14 40.20 53.69
CA PHE A 651 -17.28 40.41 52.79
C PHE A 651 -18.17 41.56 53.25
N THR A 652 -18.74 42.31 52.31
CA THR A 652 -19.78 43.31 52.61
C THR A 652 -20.79 43.45 51.48
N ILE A 653 -22.02 43.82 51.83
CA ILE A 653 -23.06 44.22 50.87
C ILE A 653 -23.06 45.75 50.80
N GLY A 654 -23.09 46.31 49.59
CA GLY A 654 -23.11 47.75 49.34
C GLY A 654 -22.36 48.12 48.08
N THR A 655 -22.02 49.41 47.93
CA THR A 655 -21.33 49.92 46.74
C THR A 655 -19.80 50.00 46.92
N SER A 656 -19.29 49.83 48.15
CA SER A 656 -17.88 50.01 48.48
C SER A 656 -17.50 49.35 49.82
N ALA A 657 -16.22 49.07 50.04
CA ALA A 657 -15.72 48.62 51.35
C ALA A 657 -15.87 49.72 52.42
N THR A 658 -16.08 49.32 53.67
CA THR A 658 -16.22 50.23 54.83
C THR A 658 -15.13 50.04 55.88
N THR A 659 -14.34 48.98 55.75
CA THR A 659 -13.18 48.66 56.60
C THR A 659 -12.05 48.10 55.74
N SER A 660 -10.81 48.19 56.21
CA SER A 660 -9.64 47.65 55.52
C SER A 660 -9.58 46.11 55.48
N ALA A 661 -10.46 45.43 56.22
CA ALA A 661 -10.54 43.96 56.21
C ALA A 661 -11.45 43.44 55.09
N GLN A 662 -12.40 44.26 54.63
CA GLN A 662 -13.35 43.87 53.59
C GLN A 662 -12.65 43.85 52.24
N ARG A 663 -12.73 42.71 51.55
CA ARG A 663 -12.09 42.46 50.26
C ARG A 663 -13.10 42.26 49.14
N PHE A 664 -14.25 41.66 49.44
CA PHE A 664 -15.32 41.39 48.48
C PHE A 664 -16.55 42.24 48.78
N ILE A 665 -17.09 42.90 47.75
CA ILE A 665 -18.22 43.81 47.84
C ILE A 665 -19.30 43.38 46.84
N TYR A 666 -20.51 43.10 47.31
CA TYR A 666 -21.66 42.83 46.46
C TYR A 666 -22.67 43.98 46.48
N ASP A 667 -22.89 44.62 45.33
CA ASP A 667 -23.94 45.62 45.16
C ASP A 667 -25.26 44.93 44.78
N SER A 668 -26.08 44.64 45.79
CA SER A 668 -27.39 44.00 45.59
C SER A 668 -28.35 44.77 44.67
N SER A 669 -28.16 46.08 44.45
CA SER A 669 -29.04 46.87 43.58
C SER A 669 -28.72 46.68 42.09
N THR A 670 -27.45 46.44 41.78
CA THR A 670 -26.97 46.25 40.39
C THR A 670 -26.58 44.81 40.08
N GLY A 671 -26.38 43.98 41.11
CA GLY A 671 -25.82 42.63 40.99
C GLY A 671 -24.31 42.57 40.78
N GLY A 672 -23.60 43.71 40.87
CA GLY A 672 -22.16 43.77 40.65
C GLY A 672 -21.36 43.20 41.82
N LEU A 673 -20.34 42.39 41.52
CA LEU A 673 -19.38 41.86 42.49
C LEU A 673 -17.99 42.48 42.25
N PHE A 674 -17.43 43.05 43.30
CA PHE A 674 -16.19 43.81 43.25
C PHE A 674 -15.15 43.28 44.24
N PHE A 675 -13.89 43.39 43.88
CA PHE A 675 -12.74 43.14 44.74
C PHE A 675 -12.03 44.45 45.07
N ASP A 676 -11.83 44.71 46.36
CA ASP A 676 -10.99 45.81 46.85
C ASP A 676 -9.52 45.39 46.79
N GLN A 677 -8.77 45.98 45.87
CA GLN A 677 -7.37 45.64 45.61
C GLN A 677 -6.44 46.24 46.67
N ASP A 678 -6.69 47.47 47.08
CA ASP A 678 -5.80 48.22 47.98
C ASP A 678 -6.10 47.96 49.47
N GLY A 679 -7.27 47.42 49.80
CA GLY A 679 -7.65 47.04 51.16
C GLY A 679 -7.76 48.26 52.08
N SER A 680 -8.08 49.44 51.55
CA SER A 680 -8.18 50.67 52.31
C SER A 680 -9.64 51.10 52.51
N ALA A 681 -10.00 51.48 53.74
CA ALA A 681 -11.35 51.95 54.03
C ALA A 681 -11.56 53.35 53.42
N GLY A 682 -12.42 53.48 52.42
CA GLY A 682 -12.91 54.79 51.95
C GLY A 682 -12.13 55.46 50.81
N SER A 683 -10.93 55.00 50.44
CA SER A 683 -10.17 55.50 49.28
C SER A 683 -10.05 54.38 48.23
N PHE A 684 -11.04 54.25 47.34
CA PHE A 684 -11.31 53.01 46.61
C PHE A 684 -10.53 52.81 45.32
N THR A 685 -9.77 51.71 45.22
CA THR A 685 -9.43 51.05 43.96
C THR A 685 -10.06 49.65 43.94
N GLN A 686 -11.33 49.57 43.52
CA GLN A 686 -12.04 48.30 43.38
C GLN A 686 -12.17 47.87 41.92
N VAL A 687 -12.04 46.58 41.67
CA VAL A 687 -12.20 45.97 40.35
C VAL A 687 -13.50 45.17 40.35
N LYS A 688 -14.38 45.48 39.40
CA LYS A 688 -15.54 44.61 39.13
C LYS A 688 -15.02 43.39 38.42
N PHE A 689 -15.28 42.20 38.96
CA PHE A 689 -14.83 40.94 38.34
C PHE A 689 -16.01 40.04 37.95
N ALA A 690 -17.21 40.26 38.50
CA ALA A 690 -18.40 39.53 38.08
C ALA A 690 -19.68 40.38 38.12
N GLN A 691 -20.69 39.93 37.40
CA GLN A 691 -22.03 40.49 37.31
C GLN A 691 -23.05 39.35 37.48
N LEU A 692 -23.83 39.43 38.56
CA LEU A 692 -24.90 38.51 38.88
C LEU A 692 -26.27 39.20 38.71
N SER A 693 -27.36 38.47 38.90
CA SER A 693 -28.70 39.06 39.00
C SER A 693 -28.81 40.01 40.21
N ALA A 694 -29.58 41.10 40.05
CA ALA A 694 -29.85 42.02 41.15
C ALA A 694 -30.78 41.39 42.20
N GLY A 695 -30.59 41.75 43.47
CA GLY A 695 -31.44 41.33 44.58
C GLY A 695 -31.14 39.93 45.16
N LEU A 696 -30.04 39.28 44.78
CA LEU A 696 -29.64 38.00 45.36
C LEU A 696 -29.21 38.15 46.83
N SER A 697 -29.52 37.14 47.65
CA SER A 697 -29.17 37.12 49.09
C SER A 697 -27.80 36.47 49.34
N ILE A 698 -26.74 37.07 48.79
CA ILE A 698 -25.37 36.54 48.86
C ILE A 698 -24.72 36.82 50.23
N THR A 699 -23.98 35.86 50.75
CA THR A 699 -23.20 35.98 51.99
C THR A 699 -21.75 35.51 51.81
N ASN A 700 -20.90 35.68 52.82
CA ASN A 700 -19.54 35.13 52.81
C ASN A 700 -19.51 33.60 52.67
N ASN A 701 -20.59 32.89 53.00
CA ASN A 701 -20.67 31.43 52.88
C ASN A 701 -20.81 30.96 51.43
N ASN A 702 -21.18 31.86 50.50
CA ASN A 702 -21.16 31.56 49.07
C ASN A 702 -19.75 31.67 48.48
N PHE A 703 -18.71 31.96 49.28
CA PHE A 703 -17.34 32.08 48.82
C PHE A 703 -16.46 30.99 49.41
N VAL A 704 -15.71 30.32 48.54
CA VAL A 704 -14.61 29.42 48.91
C VAL A 704 -13.30 29.99 48.36
N VAL A 705 -12.25 29.96 49.17
CA VAL A 705 -10.91 30.40 48.81
C VAL A 705 -10.07 29.15 48.53
N ALA A 706 -9.59 29.04 47.30
CA ALA A 706 -8.73 27.95 46.84
C ALA A 706 -7.23 28.31 46.92
#